data_AF-A0A954WT71-F1
#
_entry.id   AF-A0A954WT71-F1
#
_cell.length_a   1.000
_cell.length_b   1.000
_cell.length_c   1.000
_cell.angle_alpha   90.00
_cell.angle_beta   90.00
_cell.angle_gamma   90.00
#
_symmetry.space_group_name_H-M   'P 1'
#
loop_
_entity.id
_entity.type
_entity.pdbx_description
1 polymer ?
#
loop_
_entity_poly.entity_id
_entity_poly.type
_entity_poly.pdbx_seq_one_letter_code
_entity_poly.pdbx_strand_id
1 'polypeptide(L)'
;MPSSKHIFLLISLTAVIVSSTCADVFRQVSNQQIPGTAGIRPSKGANLSGLNLESAILWSKNLTNANLSNTDLTGASLWRANLSDANLTNATITRANLGSVKGMTMDLIASTVNYQSGNLRGVELGYNDLTNWNLSSLNLSGTRFEAADLTSANLSNSNLTRSALPMANLTGANLNGANITGVNFRSTVGLTAEQIYSTASYFNRDLRGVGLWGNDLSGWQFSGQNLSDSVFADATLNAARFDGTVLRGADFSRVTMHGFTKEQLYSSRSYQQQDLSGLVLSENDLTGWNFAGQNLSNADFFRSQLQDVSFSDAIISGAVLGDGITADQIYSTRSYQSKNMRDVFFNGNSVANWDFSGQDLAGAYLAYSSVKQTDFTGANIVGVNFGTSRGLTPEQLYSTRSYQAKDLTGIRLDELELTGWNFRGQEMRDSSMVLASLTDADFTNANIQGADLALTTDQGFTAEQFYSTKSYADGNLYGISLRNNDLTGWSLAGKNLKRAIFTGADLTDVDFADSIIAGASFENTTSSGLAKDQLYSTASYRNRDLRGIRLQSNSLRNWDLSEQDLTNADFSFSRLNNTNLSDSDLRGALLRPSKGTNLTGANLMNASLQGTKAELESAMVDDQTVYNQWTVFPTGYDPVAAGLFFQQSPRGDFDASSFYDTADADALVGMLTGVFTSSSYSTEQMFDVNFDRVVDHQDLHVWVKEIAKTWYGDANLDGRFDSSDLVDVFKADVYEDNIDGNAMWGTGDWDADGDFTSGDLVKAFQDGGYEQGALVALNPVPEPSASVAAILLAAICFNRTRRRG
;
A
#
# COMPACT_ATOMS: atom_id res chain seq x y z
N MET A 1 -20.69 45.69 39.88
CA MET A 1 -22.06 45.20 40.19
C MET A 1 -23.02 45.91 39.23
N PRO A 2 -23.91 45.22 38.49
CA PRO A 2 -24.86 44.23 39.00
C PRO A 2 -24.91 42.88 38.23
N SER A 3 -25.88 42.05 38.63
CA SER A 3 -26.08 40.60 38.50
C SER A 3 -26.67 40.08 37.18
N SER A 4 -26.31 38.82 36.90
CA SER A 4 -26.56 37.98 35.73
C SER A 4 -28.03 37.67 35.37
N LYS A 5 -28.36 37.91 34.09
CA LYS A 5 -29.33 37.20 33.26
C LYS A 5 -28.92 37.38 31.79
N HIS A 6 -28.22 36.43 31.17
CA HIS A 6 -28.09 36.35 29.70
C HIS A 6 -28.16 34.89 29.23
N ILE A 7 -28.95 34.72 28.16
CA ILE A 7 -29.31 33.51 27.42
C ILE A 7 -28.04 32.93 26.77
N PHE A 8 -27.66 31.69 27.09
CA PHE A 8 -26.59 30.97 26.40
C PHE A 8 -27.20 30.07 25.32
N LEU A 9 -26.81 30.35 24.08
CA LEU A 9 -27.27 29.75 22.83
C LEU A 9 -26.60 28.36 22.63
N LEU A 10 -27.39 27.36 22.20
CA LEU A 10 -26.91 26.06 21.73
C LEU A 10 -25.86 26.20 20.61
N ILE A 11 -24.75 25.47 20.71
CA ILE A 11 -23.90 25.14 19.55
C ILE A 11 -23.93 23.62 19.37
N SER A 12 -24.77 23.20 18.43
CA SER A 12 -24.77 21.87 17.81
C SER A 12 -23.60 21.79 16.83
N LEU A 13 -22.78 20.74 16.89
CA LEU A 13 -21.72 20.46 15.90
C LEU A 13 -22.33 19.88 14.61
N THR A 14 -23.12 20.71 13.94
CA THR A 14 -23.54 20.54 12.54
C THR A 14 -22.42 21.07 11.64
N ALA A 15 -22.12 20.35 10.55
CA ALA A 15 -21.28 20.75 9.40
C ALA A 15 -20.68 22.17 9.48
N VAL A 16 -19.35 22.28 9.62
CA VAL A 16 -18.65 23.57 9.58
C VAL A 16 -18.70 24.12 8.16
N ILE A 17 -19.82 24.76 7.83
CA ILE A 17 -19.93 25.71 6.74
C ILE A 17 -19.18 26.95 7.23
N VAL A 18 -17.96 27.16 6.73
CA VAL A 18 -17.23 28.41 6.93
C VAL A 18 -17.93 29.49 6.08
N SER A 19 -19.03 30.02 6.59
CA SER A 19 -19.65 31.24 6.08
C SER A 19 -19.11 32.45 6.85
N SER A 20 -18.92 33.53 6.10
CA SER A 20 -18.41 34.81 6.55
C SER A 20 -19.16 35.32 7.79
N THR A 21 -18.46 35.44 8.93
CA THR A 21 -18.53 36.51 9.96
C THR A 21 -18.18 35.98 11.36
N CYS A 22 -16.90 35.92 11.71
CA CYS A 22 -16.45 36.21 13.09
C CYS A 22 -14.92 36.30 13.12
N ALA A 23 -14.39 37.48 13.43
CA ALA A 23 -12.94 37.74 13.45
C ALA A 23 -12.26 37.30 14.76
N ASP A 24 -13.01 36.82 15.77
CA ASP A 24 -12.47 36.69 17.14
C ASP A 24 -12.26 35.24 17.64
N VAL A 25 -12.64 34.21 16.88
CA VAL A 25 -12.45 32.80 17.31
C VAL A 25 -11.08 32.22 16.86
N PHE A 26 -10.32 32.95 16.04
CA PHE A 26 -9.22 32.38 15.26
C PHE A 26 -7.84 32.31 15.95
N ARG A 27 -7.71 32.65 17.24
CA ARG A 27 -6.39 32.69 17.91
C ARG A 27 -6.02 31.44 18.72
N GLN A 28 -6.92 30.46 18.85
CA GLN A 28 -6.68 29.23 19.62
C GLN A 28 -6.68 27.92 18.79
N VAL A 29 -6.98 27.98 17.49
CA VAL A 29 -7.03 26.80 16.60
C VAL A 29 -5.75 26.62 15.78
N SER A 30 -4.78 27.55 15.88
CA SER A 30 -3.58 27.60 15.02
C SER A 30 -2.54 26.48 15.24
N ASN A 31 -2.80 25.49 16.09
CA ASN A 31 -1.88 24.38 16.40
C ASN A 31 -2.49 22.97 16.23
N GLN A 32 -3.73 22.83 15.75
CA GLN A 32 -4.29 21.49 15.47
C GLN A 32 -3.95 21.05 14.04
N GLN A 33 -3.14 20.00 13.95
CA GLN A 33 -3.05 19.15 12.77
C GLN A 33 -4.49 18.70 12.43
N ILE A 34 -4.99 19.00 11.22
CA ILE A 34 -6.22 18.41 10.69
C ILE A 34 -5.76 17.32 9.72
N PRO A 35 -5.60 16.05 10.16
CA PRO A 35 -5.17 14.99 9.27
C PRO A 35 -6.39 14.50 8.48
N GLY A 36 -6.30 14.47 7.15
CA GLY A 36 -7.24 13.72 6.31
C GLY A 36 -8.56 14.41 6.00
N THR A 37 -8.61 15.03 4.82
CA THR A 37 -9.68 15.13 3.79
C THR A 37 -11.21 15.04 4.06
N ALA A 38 -11.75 14.78 5.23
CA ALA A 38 -13.20 14.61 5.42
C ALA A 38 -13.82 15.66 6.36
N GLY A 39 -14.09 16.85 5.83
CA GLY A 39 -14.96 17.78 6.55
C GLY A 39 -14.91 19.23 6.08
N ILE A 40 -13.79 19.68 5.52
CA ILE A 40 -13.70 21.07 5.07
C ILE A 40 -14.38 21.16 3.71
N ARG A 41 -15.55 21.82 3.67
CA ARG A 41 -16.23 22.25 2.45
C ARG A 41 -16.00 23.76 2.28
N PRO A 42 -14.75 24.19 2.01
CA PRO A 42 -14.48 25.60 1.90
C PRO A 42 -15.23 26.16 0.69
N SER A 43 -15.78 27.34 0.87
CA SER A 43 -16.58 28.03 -0.13
C SER A 43 -16.01 29.42 -0.36
N LYS A 44 -16.65 30.19 -1.26
CA LYS A 44 -16.27 31.57 -1.57
C LYS A 44 -16.13 32.38 -0.27
N GLY A 45 -14.99 33.03 -0.07
CA GLY A 45 -14.71 33.90 1.08
C GLY A 45 -14.32 33.17 2.37
N ALA A 46 -14.08 31.85 2.33
CA ALA A 46 -13.71 31.09 3.53
C ALA A 46 -12.41 31.60 4.16
N ASN A 47 -12.37 31.70 5.49
CA ASN A 47 -11.14 31.95 6.22
C ASN A 47 -10.49 30.62 6.63
N LEU A 48 -9.34 30.33 6.01
CA LEU A 48 -8.55 29.11 6.17
C LEU A 48 -7.14 29.41 6.68
N SER A 49 -6.90 30.65 7.13
CA SER A 49 -5.56 31.12 7.49
C SER A 49 -4.98 30.32 8.65
N GLY A 50 -3.71 29.90 8.52
CA GLY A 50 -2.98 29.18 9.56
C GLY A 50 -3.36 27.70 9.72
N LEU A 51 -4.30 27.19 8.92
CA LEU A 51 -4.69 25.78 8.99
C LEU A 51 -3.62 24.86 8.39
N ASN A 52 -3.48 23.66 8.94
CA ASN A 52 -2.78 22.57 8.28
C ASN A 52 -3.75 21.82 7.36
N LEU A 53 -3.51 21.89 6.06
CA LEU A 53 -4.25 21.25 4.97
C LEU A 53 -3.33 20.34 4.13
N GLU A 54 -2.33 19.73 4.76
CA GLU A 54 -1.44 18.78 4.11
C GLU A 54 -2.26 17.67 3.42
N SER A 55 -1.95 17.41 2.15
CA SER A 55 -2.62 16.42 1.30
C SER A 55 -4.14 16.61 1.15
N ALA A 56 -4.67 17.79 1.48
CA ALA A 56 -6.10 18.06 1.37
C ALA A 56 -6.60 18.01 -0.09
N ILE A 57 -7.82 17.51 -0.30
CA ILE A 57 -8.47 17.45 -1.61
C ILE A 57 -9.39 18.67 -1.75
N LEU A 58 -8.88 19.68 -2.46
CA LEU A 58 -9.55 20.95 -2.78
C LEU A 58 -9.88 21.07 -4.28
N TRP A 59 -9.86 19.95 -5.01
CA TRP A 59 -10.14 19.91 -6.45
C TRP A 59 -11.50 20.55 -6.78
N SER A 60 -11.51 21.45 -7.76
CA SER A 60 -12.70 22.13 -8.31
C SER A 60 -13.46 22.98 -7.30
N LYS A 61 -12.89 23.25 -6.12
CA LYS A 61 -13.53 24.09 -5.12
C LYS A 61 -13.54 25.54 -5.56
N ASN A 62 -14.65 26.22 -5.26
CA ASN A 62 -14.73 27.67 -5.41
C ASN A 62 -14.19 28.35 -4.15
N LEU A 63 -12.94 28.78 -4.22
CA LEU A 63 -12.19 29.47 -3.17
C LEU A 63 -12.03 30.96 -3.50
N THR A 64 -12.92 31.52 -4.31
CA THR A 64 -12.90 32.95 -4.65
C THR A 64 -12.92 33.78 -3.36
N ASN A 65 -12.04 34.78 -3.21
CA ASN A 65 -11.89 35.60 -2.00
C ASN A 65 -11.49 34.84 -0.72
N ALA A 66 -11.07 33.58 -0.79
CA ALA A 66 -10.70 32.82 0.41
C ALA A 66 -9.38 33.33 1.01
N ASN A 67 -9.27 33.35 2.34
CA ASN A 67 -8.03 33.66 3.04
C ASN A 67 -7.29 32.37 3.41
N LEU A 68 -6.26 32.01 2.65
CA LEU A 68 -5.38 30.85 2.85
C LEU A 68 -3.99 31.29 3.36
N SER A 69 -3.90 32.45 4.04
CA SER A 69 -2.62 32.95 4.52
C SER A 69 -2.04 32.09 5.64
N ASN A 70 -0.74 31.82 5.60
CA ASN A 70 -0.03 30.96 6.57
C ASN A 70 -0.52 29.50 6.62
N THR A 71 -1.30 29.05 5.64
CA THR A 71 -1.83 27.68 5.57
C THR A 71 -0.76 26.71 5.06
N ASP A 72 -0.70 25.50 5.60
CA ASP A 72 0.11 24.41 5.03
C ASP A 72 -0.71 23.63 3.99
N LEU A 73 -0.35 23.72 2.72
CA LEU A 73 -0.95 23.02 1.58
C LEU A 73 0.02 21.96 1.01
N THR A 74 0.97 21.47 1.80
CA THR A 74 1.95 20.48 1.34
C THR A 74 1.23 19.27 0.75
N GLY A 75 1.50 18.93 -0.51
CA GLY A 75 0.85 17.81 -1.20
C GLY A 75 -0.66 17.97 -1.48
N ALA A 76 -1.28 19.11 -1.12
CA ALA A 76 -2.71 19.34 -1.32
C ALA A 76 -3.06 19.38 -2.82
N SER A 77 -4.24 18.87 -3.19
CA SER A 77 -4.76 18.91 -4.55
C SER A 77 -5.74 20.06 -4.73
N LEU A 78 -5.31 21.14 -5.38
CA LEU A 78 -6.11 22.29 -5.79
C LEU A 78 -6.43 22.27 -7.30
N TRP A 79 -6.29 21.11 -7.96
CA TRP A 79 -6.55 20.99 -9.39
C TRP A 79 -7.91 21.64 -9.74
N ARG A 80 -8.00 22.44 -10.81
CA ARG A 80 -9.24 23.13 -11.23
C ARG A 80 -9.95 24.01 -10.18
N ALA A 81 -9.32 24.29 -9.03
CA ALA A 81 -9.90 25.20 -8.05
C ALA A 81 -10.00 26.63 -8.61
N ASN A 82 -10.92 27.41 -8.07
CA ASN A 82 -11.01 28.83 -8.38
C ASN A 82 -10.45 29.64 -7.21
N LEU A 83 -9.25 30.18 -7.38
CA LEU A 83 -8.53 31.04 -6.43
C LEU A 83 -8.63 32.53 -6.78
N SER A 84 -9.60 32.94 -7.60
CA SER A 84 -9.79 34.36 -7.95
C SER A 84 -9.88 35.20 -6.65
N ASP A 85 -9.02 36.20 -6.53
CA ASP A 85 -8.95 37.11 -5.37
C ASP A 85 -8.67 36.42 -4.02
N ALA A 86 -8.15 35.19 -4.02
CA ALA A 86 -7.73 34.51 -2.79
C ALA A 86 -6.40 35.07 -2.25
N ASN A 87 -6.13 34.86 -0.95
CA ASN A 87 -4.88 35.25 -0.31
C ASN A 87 -4.05 34.02 0.08
N LEU A 88 -2.89 33.81 -0.54
CA LEU A 88 -1.92 32.74 -0.21
C LEU A 88 -0.67 33.25 0.53
N THR A 89 -0.73 34.46 1.11
CA THR A 89 0.43 35.07 1.79
C THR A 89 0.98 34.12 2.85
N ASN A 90 2.26 33.79 2.75
CA ASN A 90 2.97 32.84 3.62
C ASN A 90 2.39 31.41 3.66
N ALA A 91 1.58 31.00 2.69
CA ALA A 91 1.19 29.59 2.58
C ALA A 91 2.39 28.72 2.16
N THR A 92 2.41 27.47 2.62
CA THR A 92 3.35 26.43 2.14
C THR A 92 2.64 25.60 1.07
N ILE A 93 3.24 25.48 -0.12
CA ILE A 93 2.65 24.79 -1.28
C ILE A 93 3.54 23.66 -1.82
N THR A 94 4.51 23.19 -1.03
CA THR A 94 5.45 22.13 -1.45
C THR A 94 4.69 20.92 -1.98
N ARG A 95 4.98 20.48 -3.22
CA ARG A 95 4.28 19.35 -3.88
C ARG A 95 2.75 19.52 -4.04
N ALA A 96 2.20 20.71 -3.83
CA ALA A 96 0.78 20.96 -4.08
C ALA A 96 0.47 20.86 -5.57
N ASN A 97 -0.70 20.31 -5.92
CA ASN A 97 -1.21 20.31 -7.29
C ASN A 97 -2.06 21.57 -7.52
N LEU A 98 -1.49 22.54 -8.22
CA LEU A 98 -2.11 23.80 -8.63
C LEU A 98 -2.45 23.79 -10.14
N GLY A 99 -2.71 22.62 -10.71
CA GLY A 99 -2.99 22.51 -12.15
C GLY A 99 -4.36 23.08 -12.54
N SER A 100 -4.44 23.78 -13.67
CA SER A 100 -5.69 24.32 -14.23
C SER A 100 -6.47 25.24 -13.25
N VAL A 101 -5.77 25.98 -12.40
CA VAL A 101 -6.38 26.83 -11.38
C VAL A 101 -6.87 28.15 -11.99
N LYS A 102 -8.15 28.46 -11.76
CA LYS A 102 -8.71 29.75 -12.17
C LYS A 102 -8.28 30.86 -11.22
N GLY A 103 -7.86 31.99 -11.78
CA GLY A 103 -7.45 33.17 -11.01
C GLY A 103 -6.04 33.08 -10.43
N MET A 104 -5.23 32.11 -10.89
CA MET A 104 -3.83 32.04 -10.53
C MET A 104 -3.06 33.17 -11.20
N THR A 105 -2.30 33.93 -10.40
CA THR A 105 -1.45 35.02 -10.86
C THR A 105 -0.04 34.88 -10.30
N MET A 106 0.91 35.57 -10.92
CA MET A 106 2.29 35.61 -10.44
C MET A 106 2.36 36.14 -9.00
N ASP A 107 1.64 37.23 -8.69
CA ASP A 107 1.63 37.85 -7.36
C ASP A 107 1.08 36.90 -6.30
N LEU A 108 0.05 36.10 -6.64
CA LEU A 108 -0.53 35.11 -5.73
C LEU A 108 0.52 34.06 -5.34
N ILE A 109 1.24 33.49 -6.30
CA ILE A 109 2.30 32.50 -6.03
C ILE A 109 3.50 33.16 -5.36
N ALA A 110 3.86 34.38 -5.75
CA ALA A 110 4.98 35.13 -5.17
C ALA A 110 4.77 35.47 -3.68
N SER A 111 3.52 35.50 -3.22
CA SER A 111 3.18 35.70 -1.80
C SER A 111 3.44 34.47 -0.92
N THR A 112 3.68 33.29 -1.49
CA THR A 112 3.90 32.04 -0.74
C THR A 112 5.32 31.95 -0.14
N VAL A 113 5.49 31.16 0.93
CA VAL A 113 6.81 30.90 1.53
C VAL A 113 7.74 30.22 0.53
N ASN A 114 7.20 29.30 -0.27
CA ASN A 114 7.94 28.56 -1.28
C ASN A 114 8.59 29.47 -2.33
N TYR A 115 7.86 30.45 -2.85
CA TYR A 115 8.43 31.39 -3.82
C TYR A 115 9.48 32.30 -3.18
N GLN A 116 9.18 32.87 -2.02
CA GLN A 116 10.08 33.80 -1.31
C GLN A 116 11.40 33.15 -0.89
N SER A 117 11.37 31.86 -0.54
CA SER A 117 12.56 31.07 -0.22
C SER A 117 13.31 30.55 -1.45
N GLY A 118 12.79 30.80 -2.66
CA GLY A 118 13.39 30.33 -3.91
C GLY A 118 13.15 28.83 -4.18
N ASN A 119 12.14 28.20 -3.58
CA ASN A 119 11.93 26.75 -3.63
C ASN A 119 10.49 26.34 -3.95
N LEU A 120 10.24 26.07 -5.23
CA LEU A 120 8.99 25.51 -5.76
C LEU A 120 9.11 24.02 -6.14
N ARG A 121 10.07 23.30 -5.53
CA ARG A 121 10.33 21.89 -5.81
C ARG A 121 9.05 21.04 -5.74
N GLY A 122 8.78 20.30 -6.82
CA GLY A 122 7.69 19.33 -6.90
C GLY A 122 6.28 19.92 -7.01
N VAL A 123 6.10 21.25 -7.01
CA VAL A 123 4.79 21.88 -7.22
C VAL A 123 4.27 21.51 -8.62
N GLU A 124 2.96 21.29 -8.77
CA GLU A 124 2.35 21.02 -10.08
C GLU A 124 1.62 22.28 -10.58
N LEU A 125 2.15 22.91 -11.62
CA LEU A 125 1.65 24.14 -12.26
C LEU A 125 1.05 23.89 -13.66
N GLY A 126 0.83 22.64 -14.04
CA GLY A 126 0.35 22.26 -15.38
C GLY A 126 -0.99 22.89 -15.78
N TYR A 127 -1.24 23.03 -17.07
CA TYR A 127 -2.48 23.54 -17.66
C TYR A 127 -2.86 24.98 -17.25
N ASN A 128 -1.89 25.78 -16.79
CA ASN A 128 -2.11 27.17 -16.42
C ASN A 128 -1.47 28.14 -17.42
N ASP A 129 -1.96 29.38 -17.42
CA ASP A 129 -1.30 30.50 -18.08
C ASP A 129 -0.20 31.06 -17.15
N LEU A 130 1.05 30.84 -17.54
CA LEU A 130 2.26 31.30 -16.87
C LEU A 130 3.01 32.32 -17.75
N THR A 131 2.31 32.96 -18.68
CA THR A 131 2.88 33.92 -19.63
C THR A 131 3.57 35.07 -18.90
N ASN A 132 4.80 35.40 -19.28
CA ASN A 132 5.65 36.44 -18.67
C ASN A 132 6.01 36.23 -17.19
N TRP A 133 5.77 35.05 -16.60
CA TRP A 133 6.11 34.82 -15.19
C TRP A 133 7.62 34.89 -14.95
N ASN A 134 8.03 35.43 -13.80
CA ASN A 134 9.42 35.41 -13.38
C ASN A 134 9.68 34.20 -12.49
N LEU A 135 10.32 33.18 -13.05
CA LEU A 135 10.72 31.94 -12.38
C LEU A 135 12.25 31.83 -12.27
N SER A 136 12.97 32.95 -12.44
CA SER A 136 14.43 32.95 -12.49
C SER A 136 15.04 32.63 -11.13
N SER A 137 16.17 31.92 -11.16
CA SER A 137 16.95 31.50 -9.97
C SER A 137 16.19 30.63 -8.96
N LEU A 138 14.98 30.17 -9.29
CA LEU A 138 14.20 29.30 -8.42
C LEU A 138 14.67 27.84 -8.52
N ASN A 139 14.54 27.11 -7.42
CA ASN A 139 14.55 25.66 -7.43
C ASN A 139 13.17 25.13 -7.88
N LEU A 140 13.11 24.67 -9.13
CA LEU A 140 11.95 24.10 -9.80
C LEU A 140 12.10 22.59 -9.99
N SER A 141 13.03 21.94 -9.27
CA SER A 141 13.33 20.53 -9.49
C SER A 141 12.09 19.67 -9.26
N GLY A 142 11.77 18.77 -10.19
CA GLY A 142 10.58 17.92 -10.12
C GLY A 142 9.24 18.65 -10.27
N THR A 143 9.22 19.98 -10.49
CA THR A 143 7.99 20.74 -10.78
C THR A 143 7.35 20.25 -12.08
N ARG A 144 6.02 20.21 -12.14
CA ARG A 144 5.27 19.79 -13.33
C ARG A 144 4.60 20.99 -14.00
N PHE A 145 4.92 21.21 -15.28
CA PHE A 145 4.37 22.24 -16.16
C PHE A 145 3.64 21.63 -17.37
N GLU A 146 3.10 20.42 -17.24
CA GLU A 146 2.38 19.75 -18.32
C GLU A 146 1.34 20.67 -18.95
N ALA A 147 1.43 20.88 -20.26
CA ALA A 147 0.56 21.74 -21.05
C ALA A 147 0.35 23.17 -20.48
N ALA A 148 1.30 23.70 -19.70
CA ALA A 148 1.28 25.09 -19.25
C ALA A 148 1.72 26.04 -20.38
N ASP A 149 1.19 27.26 -20.38
CA ASP A 149 1.68 28.33 -21.25
C ASP A 149 2.80 29.11 -20.56
N LEU A 150 4.05 28.85 -20.93
CA LEU A 150 5.24 29.54 -20.43
C LEU A 150 5.74 30.60 -21.43
N THR A 151 4.87 31.11 -22.31
CA THR A 151 5.25 32.11 -23.31
C THR A 151 5.94 33.29 -22.65
N SER A 152 7.16 33.61 -23.10
CA SER A 152 8.00 34.70 -22.56
C SER A 152 8.29 34.64 -21.06
N ALA A 153 8.09 33.50 -20.39
CA ALA A 153 8.45 33.33 -18.98
C ALA A 153 9.98 33.36 -18.79
N ASN A 154 10.43 33.93 -17.67
CA ASN A 154 11.84 33.99 -17.31
C ASN A 154 12.22 32.80 -16.42
N LEU A 155 12.87 31.79 -16.97
CA LEU A 155 13.38 30.60 -16.26
C LEU A 155 14.90 30.66 -16.06
N SER A 156 15.54 31.81 -16.27
CA SER A 156 16.99 31.93 -16.24
C SER A 156 17.59 31.56 -14.88
N ASN A 157 18.74 30.86 -14.89
CA ASN A 157 19.46 30.38 -13.71
C ASN A 157 18.65 29.48 -12.76
N SER A 158 17.47 29.01 -13.19
CA SER A 158 16.64 28.12 -12.38
C SER A 158 17.19 26.68 -12.38
N ASN A 159 16.84 25.92 -11.35
CA ASN A 159 17.10 24.49 -11.32
C ASN A 159 15.84 23.73 -11.75
N LEU A 160 15.80 23.26 -12.99
CA LEU A 160 14.72 22.45 -13.57
C LEU A 160 15.02 20.95 -13.50
N THR A 161 15.98 20.50 -12.69
CA THR A 161 16.37 19.08 -12.67
C THR A 161 15.14 18.17 -12.48
N ARG A 162 14.92 17.25 -13.42
CA ARG A 162 13.79 16.30 -13.44
C ARG A 162 12.39 16.94 -13.45
N SER A 163 12.26 18.20 -13.88
CA SER A 163 10.95 18.83 -14.11
C SER A 163 10.27 18.24 -15.35
N ALA A 164 8.94 18.24 -15.36
CA ALA A 164 8.14 17.73 -16.48
C ALA A 164 7.44 18.87 -17.21
N LEU A 165 7.74 19.07 -18.49
CA LEU A 165 7.12 20.07 -19.36
C LEU A 165 6.48 19.45 -20.62
N PRO A 166 5.83 18.26 -20.57
CA PRO A 166 5.23 17.71 -21.77
C PRO A 166 4.15 18.66 -22.31
N MET A 167 4.17 18.92 -23.61
CA MET A 167 3.20 19.77 -24.31
C MET A 167 3.14 21.24 -23.83
N ALA A 168 4.10 21.70 -23.03
CA ALA A 168 4.16 23.10 -22.60
C ALA A 168 4.52 24.03 -23.77
N ASN A 169 4.00 25.26 -23.74
CA ASN A 169 4.39 26.30 -24.69
C ASN A 169 5.56 27.12 -24.13
N LEU A 170 6.74 26.98 -24.72
CA LEU A 170 7.98 27.66 -24.33
C LEU A 170 8.35 28.81 -25.27
N THR A 171 7.42 29.27 -26.11
CA THR A 171 7.66 30.34 -27.09
C THR A 171 8.25 31.58 -26.40
N GLY A 172 9.50 31.92 -26.71
CA GLY A 172 10.19 33.08 -26.16
C GLY A 172 10.60 32.97 -24.67
N ALA A 173 10.43 31.81 -24.03
CA ALA A 173 10.86 31.61 -22.65
C ALA A 173 12.39 31.73 -22.52
N ASN A 174 12.87 32.34 -21.43
CA ASN A 174 14.31 32.52 -21.20
C ASN A 174 14.87 31.37 -20.33
N LEU A 175 15.64 30.46 -20.91
CA LEU A 175 16.29 29.34 -20.23
C LEU A 175 17.79 29.58 -19.91
N ASN A 176 18.29 30.80 -20.06
CA ASN A 176 19.71 31.11 -19.90
C ASN A 176 20.23 30.69 -18.52
N GLY A 177 21.30 29.89 -18.47
CA GLY A 177 21.91 29.43 -17.23
C GLY A 177 21.09 28.41 -16.43
N ALA A 178 19.93 27.96 -16.93
CA ALA A 178 19.14 26.96 -16.23
C ALA A 178 19.82 25.59 -16.21
N ASN A 179 19.61 24.80 -15.14
CA ASN A 179 19.98 23.38 -15.12
C ASN A 179 18.77 22.56 -15.57
N ILE A 180 18.88 21.91 -16.72
CA ILE A 180 17.81 21.13 -17.37
C ILE A 180 18.06 19.62 -17.36
N THR A 181 19.01 19.11 -16.56
CA THR A 181 19.27 17.66 -16.49
C THR A 181 18.00 16.88 -16.12
N GLY A 182 17.69 15.82 -16.87
CA GLY A 182 16.48 15.02 -16.64
C GLY A 182 15.15 15.70 -16.99
N VAL A 183 15.16 16.90 -17.59
CA VAL A 183 13.91 17.59 -17.95
C VAL A 183 13.19 16.87 -19.08
N ASN A 184 11.87 16.71 -18.95
CA ASN A 184 11.02 16.19 -20.02
C ASN A 184 10.39 17.33 -20.83
N PHE A 185 10.90 17.58 -22.04
CA PHE A 185 10.37 18.51 -23.05
C PHE A 185 9.53 17.81 -24.13
N ARG A 186 8.90 16.67 -23.85
CA ARG A 186 8.12 15.93 -24.86
C ARG A 186 7.09 16.82 -25.55
N SER A 187 7.17 16.90 -26.87
CA SER A 187 6.21 17.62 -27.73
C SER A 187 5.92 19.05 -27.28
N THR A 188 6.92 19.77 -26.77
CA THR A 188 6.80 21.19 -26.40
C THR A 188 6.58 22.07 -27.63
N VAL A 189 5.87 23.18 -27.45
CA VAL A 189 5.65 24.18 -28.49
C VAL A 189 6.67 25.31 -28.33
N GLY A 190 7.28 25.75 -29.43
CA GLY A 190 8.15 26.92 -29.45
C GLY A 190 9.53 26.75 -28.80
N LEU A 191 9.93 25.51 -28.47
CA LEU A 191 11.27 25.19 -27.99
C LEU A 191 12.29 25.35 -29.14
N THR A 192 13.37 26.08 -28.92
CA THR A 192 14.43 26.29 -29.91
C THR A 192 15.79 25.78 -29.45
N ALA A 193 16.69 25.60 -30.42
CA ALA A 193 18.05 25.17 -30.17
C ALA A 193 18.81 26.20 -29.30
N GLU A 194 18.62 27.50 -29.57
CA GLU A 194 19.25 28.60 -28.83
C GLU A 194 18.85 28.59 -27.34
N GLN A 195 17.59 28.27 -27.05
CA GLN A 195 17.14 28.14 -25.66
C GLN A 195 17.91 27.03 -24.94
N ILE A 196 18.06 25.86 -25.55
CA ILE A 196 18.83 24.75 -24.99
C ILE A 196 20.33 25.11 -24.88
N TYR A 197 20.92 25.74 -25.90
CA TYR A 197 22.34 26.10 -25.91
C TYR A 197 22.70 27.15 -24.84
N SER A 198 21.73 27.96 -24.44
CA SER A 198 21.91 28.95 -23.38
C SER A 198 21.91 28.37 -21.96
N THR A 199 21.56 27.09 -21.80
CA THR A 199 21.44 26.46 -20.47
C THR A 199 22.80 26.14 -19.86
N ALA A 200 22.89 26.14 -18.52
CA ALA A 200 24.09 25.70 -17.81
C ALA A 200 24.41 24.23 -18.10
N SER A 201 23.39 23.39 -18.26
CA SER A 201 23.53 21.98 -18.64
C SER A 201 24.27 21.79 -19.97
N TYR A 202 23.90 22.56 -21.00
CA TYR A 202 24.57 22.50 -22.30
C TYR A 202 26.05 22.94 -22.22
N PHE A 203 26.33 24.05 -21.53
CA PHE A 203 27.70 24.53 -21.33
C PHE A 203 28.56 23.52 -20.56
N ASN A 204 27.97 22.84 -19.57
CA ASN A 204 28.63 21.80 -18.78
C ASN A 204 28.73 20.45 -19.50
N ARG A 205 28.24 20.35 -20.74
CA ARG A 205 28.17 19.12 -21.53
C ARG A 205 27.37 18.00 -20.85
N ASP A 206 26.37 18.37 -20.05
CA ASP A 206 25.57 17.45 -19.27
C ASP A 206 24.08 17.64 -19.58
N LEU A 207 23.61 16.90 -20.58
CA LEU A 207 22.21 16.83 -20.98
C LEU A 207 21.60 15.46 -20.63
N ARG A 208 22.18 14.75 -19.66
CA ARG A 208 21.71 13.42 -19.28
C ARG A 208 20.25 13.44 -18.86
N GLY A 209 19.51 12.42 -19.28
CA GLY A 209 18.09 12.26 -18.96
C GLY A 209 17.16 13.28 -19.61
N VAL A 210 17.66 14.24 -20.39
CA VAL A 210 16.80 15.23 -21.07
C VAL A 210 15.93 14.50 -22.09
N GLY A 211 14.62 14.65 -21.98
CA GLY A 211 13.64 14.12 -22.92
C GLY A 211 13.24 15.17 -23.94
N LEU A 212 13.48 14.90 -25.21
CA LEU A 212 13.15 15.73 -26.37
C LEU A 212 12.17 15.02 -27.33
N TRP A 213 11.48 13.98 -26.84
CA TRP A 213 10.55 13.16 -27.61
C TRP A 213 9.61 13.98 -28.51
N GLY A 214 9.51 13.60 -29.79
CA GLY A 214 8.55 14.19 -30.73
C GLY A 214 8.80 15.64 -31.13
N ASN A 215 9.92 16.27 -30.74
CA ASN A 215 10.27 17.63 -31.17
C ASN A 215 10.99 17.62 -32.53
N ASP A 216 10.96 18.76 -33.23
CA ASP A 216 11.84 18.98 -34.38
C ASP A 216 13.19 19.52 -33.91
N LEU A 217 14.22 18.68 -34.03
CA LEU A 217 15.59 18.95 -33.60
C LEU A 217 16.53 19.11 -34.82
N SER A 218 15.95 19.43 -35.99
CA SER A 218 16.71 19.53 -37.23
C SER A 218 17.85 20.55 -37.12
N GLY A 219 19.07 20.14 -37.45
CA GLY A 219 20.27 20.97 -37.40
C GLY A 219 20.84 21.24 -36.01
N TRP A 220 20.26 20.65 -34.95
CA TRP A 220 20.74 20.91 -33.59
C TRP A 220 22.15 20.33 -33.34
N GLN A 221 22.94 21.05 -32.54
CA GLN A 221 24.32 20.75 -32.19
C GLN A 221 24.42 20.05 -30.84
N PHE A 222 24.51 18.71 -30.83
CA PHE A 222 24.78 17.93 -29.62
C PHE A 222 26.24 17.50 -29.49
N SER A 223 27.13 17.93 -30.38
CA SER A 223 28.51 17.45 -30.42
C SER A 223 29.22 17.53 -29.06
N GLY A 224 29.71 16.38 -28.59
CA GLY A 224 30.46 16.26 -27.34
C GLY A 224 29.63 16.36 -26.06
N GLN A 225 28.30 16.37 -26.15
CA GLN A 225 27.38 16.37 -25.00
C GLN A 225 27.27 14.97 -24.39
N ASN A 226 27.04 14.91 -23.08
CA ASN A 226 26.59 13.70 -22.42
C ASN A 226 25.08 13.59 -22.53
N LEU A 227 24.61 12.61 -23.29
CA LEU A 227 23.20 12.31 -23.55
C LEU A 227 22.79 10.96 -22.94
N SER A 228 23.52 10.50 -21.91
CA SER A 228 23.16 9.24 -21.26
C SER A 228 21.72 9.33 -20.72
N ASP A 229 20.93 8.30 -20.94
CA ASP A 229 19.52 8.20 -20.53
C ASP A 229 18.61 9.30 -21.12
N SER A 230 19.08 10.09 -22.09
CA SER A 230 18.27 11.09 -22.80
C SER A 230 17.29 10.42 -23.75
N VAL A 231 16.16 11.07 -24.03
CA VAL A 231 15.06 10.46 -24.78
C VAL A 231 14.76 11.27 -26.05
N PHE A 232 15.01 10.70 -27.21
CA PHE A 232 14.82 11.27 -28.56
C PHE A 232 13.71 10.61 -29.35
N ALA A 233 12.99 9.66 -28.78
CA ALA A 233 12.02 8.89 -29.54
C ALA A 233 10.95 9.75 -30.24
N ASP A 234 10.59 9.36 -31.46
CA ASP A 234 9.79 10.14 -32.42
C ASP A 234 10.30 11.56 -32.77
N ALA A 235 11.51 11.97 -32.37
CA ALA A 235 12.03 13.30 -32.70
C ALA A 235 12.52 13.36 -34.16
N THR A 236 12.41 14.55 -34.77
CA THR A 236 13.03 14.81 -36.08
C THR A 236 14.49 15.19 -35.91
N LEU A 237 15.40 14.43 -36.53
CA LEU A 237 16.85 14.52 -36.32
C LEU A 237 17.65 14.86 -37.60
N ASN A 238 16.97 15.40 -38.62
CA ASN A 238 17.61 15.80 -39.88
C ASN A 238 18.79 16.75 -39.62
N ALA A 239 19.99 16.38 -40.08
CA ALA A 239 21.21 17.18 -39.94
C ALA A 239 21.62 17.56 -38.49
N ALA A 240 21.03 16.94 -37.46
CA ALA A 240 21.48 17.08 -36.08
C ALA A 240 22.89 16.47 -35.90
N ARG A 241 23.75 17.10 -35.10
CA ARG A 241 25.15 16.72 -34.93
C ARG A 241 25.36 15.96 -33.63
N PHE A 242 25.80 14.70 -33.73
CA PHE A 242 26.07 13.81 -32.59
C PHE A 242 27.56 13.49 -32.38
N ASP A 243 28.46 14.22 -33.04
CA ASP A 243 29.90 13.91 -32.98
C ASP A 243 30.41 13.91 -31.54
N GLY A 244 30.99 12.80 -31.08
CA GLY A 244 31.59 12.70 -29.75
C GLY A 244 30.59 12.68 -28.58
N THR A 245 29.30 12.43 -28.81
CA THR A 245 28.30 12.29 -27.74
C THR A 245 28.44 10.99 -26.95
N VAL A 246 28.00 11.00 -25.68
CA VAL A 246 27.82 9.78 -24.88
C VAL A 246 26.35 9.39 -24.94
N LEU A 247 26.04 8.18 -25.38
CA LEU A 247 24.67 7.71 -25.71
C LEU A 247 24.21 6.50 -24.89
N ARG A 248 24.93 6.13 -23.82
CA ARG A 248 24.58 4.97 -22.98
C ARG A 248 23.17 5.14 -22.40
N GLY A 249 22.31 4.15 -22.56
CA GLY A 249 20.92 4.22 -22.07
C GLY A 249 20.00 5.19 -22.84
N ALA A 250 20.50 5.87 -23.87
CA ALA A 250 19.71 6.86 -24.59
C ALA A 250 18.64 6.19 -25.48
N ASP A 251 17.48 6.83 -25.59
CA ASP A 251 16.34 6.31 -26.34
C ASP A 251 16.18 6.99 -27.70
N PHE A 252 16.42 6.23 -28.75
CA PHE A 252 16.27 6.59 -30.15
C PHE A 252 15.18 5.74 -30.82
N SER A 253 14.06 5.46 -30.14
CA SER A 253 12.97 4.71 -30.77
C SER A 253 12.31 5.49 -31.92
N ARG A 254 12.04 4.84 -33.05
CA ARG A 254 11.35 5.40 -34.24
C ARG A 254 11.96 6.69 -34.82
N VAL A 255 13.28 6.88 -34.75
CA VAL A 255 13.94 8.11 -35.25
C VAL A 255 14.49 8.00 -36.68
N THR A 256 14.71 6.79 -37.22
CA THR A 256 15.30 6.65 -38.57
C THR A 256 14.34 7.11 -39.65
N MET A 257 13.03 6.91 -39.45
CA MET A 257 12.00 7.49 -40.31
C MET A 257 11.89 9.02 -40.21
N HIS A 258 12.58 9.62 -39.23
CA HIS A 258 12.63 11.05 -38.98
C HIS A 258 14.05 11.64 -39.13
N GLY A 259 14.91 10.96 -39.91
CA GLY A 259 16.17 11.50 -40.40
C GLY A 259 17.42 11.17 -39.59
N PHE A 260 17.31 10.32 -38.55
CA PHE A 260 18.50 9.78 -37.88
C PHE A 260 19.19 8.73 -38.75
N THR A 261 20.52 8.80 -38.82
CA THR A 261 21.35 8.00 -39.71
C THR A 261 22.40 7.21 -38.91
N LYS A 262 22.89 6.13 -39.52
CA LYS A 262 24.00 5.36 -38.94
C LYS A 262 25.26 6.22 -38.79
N GLU A 263 25.51 7.16 -39.72
CA GLU A 263 26.66 8.06 -39.64
C GLU A 263 26.59 8.97 -38.40
N GLN A 264 25.40 9.44 -38.02
CA GLN A 264 25.21 10.18 -36.77
C GLN A 264 25.53 9.32 -35.55
N LEU A 265 25.04 8.06 -35.51
CA LEU A 265 25.39 7.13 -34.42
C LEU A 265 26.90 6.86 -34.37
N TYR A 266 27.52 6.56 -35.51
CA TYR A 266 28.94 6.18 -35.59
C TYR A 266 29.89 7.31 -35.22
N SER A 267 29.44 8.56 -35.41
CA SER A 267 30.19 9.75 -34.99
C SER A 267 30.25 9.93 -33.47
N SER A 268 29.39 9.25 -32.70
CA SER A 268 29.33 9.38 -31.25
C SER A 268 30.58 8.83 -30.56
N ARG A 269 30.88 9.37 -29.37
CA ARG A 269 31.95 8.84 -28.51
C ARG A 269 31.62 7.44 -28.03
N SER A 270 30.35 7.18 -27.71
CA SER A 270 29.89 5.84 -27.30
C SER A 270 30.21 4.77 -28.33
N TYR A 271 29.90 5.01 -29.62
CA TYR A 271 30.22 4.07 -30.69
C TYR A 271 31.73 3.86 -30.85
N GLN A 272 32.51 4.95 -30.83
CA GLN A 272 33.98 4.91 -30.96
C GLN A 272 34.65 4.18 -29.79
N GLN A 273 34.07 4.25 -28.59
CA GLN A 273 34.52 3.56 -27.39
C GLN A 273 33.94 2.15 -27.24
N GLN A 274 33.14 1.71 -28.22
CA GLN A 274 32.47 0.41 -28.20
C GLN A 274 31.54 0.21 -27.00
N ASP A 275 30.95 1.29 -26.48
CA ASP A 275 29.99 1.25 -25.37
C ASP A 275 28.65 1.90 -25.76
N LEU A 276 27.74 1.06 -26.23
CA LEU A 276 26.35 1.38 -26.53
C LEU A 276 25.40 0.63 -25.58
N SER A 277 25.88 0.29 -24.38
CA SER A 277 25.07 -0.43 -23.40
C SER A 277 23.78 0.33 -23.07
N GLY A 278 22.67 -0.39 -22.98
CA GLY A 278 21.35 0.19 -22.72
C GLY A 278 20.77 1.07 -23.83
N LEU A 279 21.45 1.25 -24.97
CA LEU A 279 20.93 2.07 -26.06
C LEU A 279 19.61 1.48 -26.58
N VAL A 280 18.57 2.30 -26.68
CA VAL A 280 17.27 1.90 -27.23
C VAL A 280 17.17 2.40 -28.67
N LEU A 281 16.98 1.47 -29.59
CA LEU A 281 16.80 1.68 -31.02
C LEU A 281 15.51 1.02 -31.52
N SER A 282 14.55 0.78 -30.64
CA SER A 282 13.29 0.09 -30.94
C SER A 282 12.50 0.72 -32.09
N GLU A 283 11.84 -0.13 -32.87
CA GLU A 283 11.00 0.26 -34.01
C GLU A 283 11.71 1.11 -35.08
N ASN A 284 13.00 0.89 -35.31
CA ASN A 284 13.75 1.52 -36.40
C ASN A 284 14.04 0.54 -37.56
N ASP A 285 14.14 1.07 -38.78
CA ASP A 285 14.85 0.37 -39.84
C ASP A 285 16.36 0.57 -39.66
N LEU A 286 17.07 -0.51 -39.31
CA LEU A 286 18.51 -0.53 -39.08
C LEU A 286 19.24 -1.31 -40.18
N THR A 287 18.62 -1.52 -41.34
CA THR A 287 19.18 -2.35 -42.41
C THR A 287 20.59 -1.91 -42.79
N GLY A 288 21.55 -2.85 -42.76
CA GLY A 288 22.95 -2.59 -43.11
C GLY A 288 23.74 -1.75 -42.10
N TRP A 289 23.27 -1.63 -40.85
CA TRP A 289 24.03 -1.03 -39.76
C TRP A 289 25.11 -1.98 -39.23
N ASN A 290 26.12 -1.42 -38.57
CA ASN A 290 27.29 -2.13 -38.11
C ASN A 290 27.49 -1.90 -36.61
N PHE A 291 27.23 -2.93 -35.83
CA PHE A 291 27.50 -2.98 -34.39
C PHE A 291 28.64 -3.93 -34.04
N ALA A 292 29.52 -4.23 -35.00
CA ALA A 292 30.64 -5.13 -34.74
C ALA A 292 31.53 -4.61 -33.60
N GLY A 293 31.87 -5.51 -32.66
CA GLY A 293 32.70 -5.24 -31.49
C GLY A 293 32.04 -4.37 -30.41
N GLN A 294 30.78 -3.93 -30.60
CA GLN A 294 30.11 -3.04 -29.66
C GLN A 294 29.66 -3.78 -28.40
N ASN A 295 29.75 -3.12 -27.24
CA ASN A 295 28.99 -3.51 -26.07
C ASN A 295 27.54 -3.05 -26.22
N LEU A 296 26.63 -4.02 -26.41
CA LEU A 296 25.18 -3.84 -26.52
C LEU A 296 24.45 -4.48 -25.33
N SER A 297 25.12 -4.68 -24.20
CA SER A 297 24.45 -5.22 -23.02
C SER A 297 23.23 -4.37 -22.66
N ASN A 298 22.08 -5.02 -22.49
CA ASN A 298 20.78 -4.38 -22.23
C ASN A 298 20.30 -3.38 -23.31
N ALA A 299 20.89 -3.40 -24.51
CA ALA A 299 20.39 -2.58 -25.62
C ALA A 299 19.05 -3.12 -26.11
N ASP A 300 18.19 -2.24 -26.62
CA ASP A 300 16.84 -2.59 -27.07
C ASP A 300 16.65 -2.34 -28.57
N PHE A 301 16.35 -3.39 -29.31
CA PHE A 301 16.06 -3.39 -30.73
C PHE A 301 14.62 -3.86 -31.02
N PHE A 302 13.73 -3.91 -30.02
CA PHE A 302 12.36 -4.42 -30.17
C PHE A 302 11.68 -3.87 -31.44
N ARG A 303 11.15 -4.77 -32.28
CA ARG A 303 10.48 -4.44 -33.57
C ARG A 303 11.32 -3.65 -34.58
N SER A 304 12.65 -3.64 -34.44
CA SER A 304 13.55 -3.02 -35.41
C SER A 304 13.90 -3.98 -36.53
N GLN A 305 14.09 -3.49 -37.75
CA GLN A 305 14.50 -4.34 -38.87
C GLN A 305 16.02 -4.56 -38.81
N LEU A 306 16.45 -5.81 -38.66
CA LEU A 306 17.87 -6.18 -38.50
C LEU A 306 18.49 -6.86 -39.72
N GLN A 307 17.88 -6.67 -40.90
CA GLN A 307 18.41 -7.21 -42.15
C GLN A 307 19.82 -6.67 -42.42
N ASP A 308 20.77 -7.56 -42.72
CA ASP A 308 22.16 -7.23 -43.03
C ASP A 308 22.91 -6.41 -41.94
N VAL A 309 22.41 -6.44 -40.69
CA VAL A 309 23.08 -5.81 -39.55
C VAL A 309 24.24 -6.68 -39.07
N SER A 310 25.42 -6.09 -38.88
CA SER A 310 26.56 -6.81 -38.30
C SER A 310 26.57 -6.73 -36.79
N PHE A 311 26.53 -7.89 -36.12
CA PHE A 311 26.74 -8.05 -34.67
C PHE A 311 28.06 -8.76 -34.35
N SER A 312 28.97 -8.88 -35.31
CA SER A 312 30.21 -9.64 -35.16
C SER A 312 31.02 -9.16 -33.96
N ASP A 313 31.38 -10.06 -33.05
CA ASP A 313 32.13 -9.76 -31.82
C ASP A 313 31.42 -8.77 -30.86
N ALA A 314 30.11 -8.52 -31.04
CA ALA A 314 29.33 -7.71 -30.11
C ALA A 314 29.00 -8.47 -28.82
N ILE A 315 28.82 -7.74 -27.71
CA ILE A 315 28.30 -8.28 -26.44
C ILE A 315 26.81 -7.97 -26.40
N ILE A 316 25.95 -8.99 -26.28
CA ILE A 316 24.49 -8.85 -26.36
C ILE A 316 23.75 -9.38 -25.13
N SER A 317 24.44 -9.64 -24.02
CA SER A 317 23.79 -10.11 -22.77
C SER A 317 22.71 -9.12 -22.30
N GLY A 318 21.50 -9.58 -22.04
CA GLY A 318 20.38 -8.72 -21.67
C GLY A 318 19.74 -7.96 -22.85
N ALA A 319 20.25 -8.08 -24.07
CA ALA A 319 19.75 -7.32 -25.20
C ALA A 319 18.39 -7.85 -25.69
N VAL A 320 17.56 -6.92 -26.15
CA VAL A 320 16.24 -7.19 -26.71
C VAL A 320 16.35 -7.16 -28.24
N LEU A 321 16.18 -8.31 -28.90
CA LEU A 321 16.49 -8.46 -30.32
C LEU A 321 15.31 -8.04 -31.22
N GLY A 322 15.63 -7.36 -32.32
CA GLY A 322 14.66 -6.94 -33.33
C GLY A 322 14.22 -8.06 -34.27
N ASP A 323 13.45 -7.69 -35.28
CA ASP A 323 12.87 -8.60 -36.25
C ASP A 323 13.90 -9.02 -37.31
N GLY A 324 13.84 -10.29 -37.71
CA GLY A 324 14.65 -10.82 -38.82
C GLY A 324 16.08 -11.19 -38.43
N ILE A 325 16.38 -11.28 -37.13
CA ILE A 325 17.68 -11.76 -36.65
C ILE A 325 17.93 -13.21 -37.09
N THR A 326 19.15 -13.50 -37.53
CA THR A 326 19.56 -14.81 -38.05
C THR A 326 20.54 -15.53 -37.12
N ALA A 327 20.65 -16.85 -37.30
CA ALA A 327 21.62 -17.68 -36.60
C ALA A 327 23.06 -17.16 -36.79
N ASP A 328 23.44 -16.84 -38.03
CA ASP A 328 24.79 -16.35 -38.35
C ASP A 328 25.11 -15.03 -37.63
N GLN A 329 24.15 -14.11 -37.56
CA GLN A 329 24.31 -12.87 -36.79
C GLN A 329 24.55 -13.17 -35.31
N ILE A 330 23.79 -14.09 -34.71
CA ILE A 330 23.97 -14.47 -33.30
C ILE A 330 25.29 -15.21 -33.07
N TYR A 331 25.65 -16.17 -33.92
CA TYR A 331 26.88 -16.96 -33.77
C TYR A 331 28.14 -16.10 -33.94
N SER A 332 28.03 -15.01 -34.70
CA SER A 332 29.12 -14.06 -34.86
C SER A 332 29.42 -13.25 -33.60
N THR A 333 28.50 -13.18 -32.63
CA THR A 333 28.66 -12.35 -31.42
C THR A 333 29.70 -12.89 -30.45
N ARG A 334 30.32 -12.00 -29.67
CA ARG A 334 31.22 -12.37 -28.56
C ARG A 334 30.46 -13.09 -27.46
N SER A 335 29.21 -12.69 -27.19
CA SER A 335 28.32 -13.37 -26.24
C SER A 335 28.17 -14.85 -26.56
N TYR A 336 27.87 -15.19 -27.82
CA TYR A 336 27.72 -16.58 -28.23
C TYR A 336 29.03 -17.37 -28.14
N GLN A 337 30.14 -16.77 -28.60
CA GLN A 337 31.46 -17.40 -28.58
C GLN A 337 31.96 -17.67 -27.15
N SER A 338 31.68 -16.75 -26.23
CA SER A 338 32.03 -16.87 -24.80
C SER A 338 31.03 -17.69 -23.99
N LYS A 339 30.01 -18.28 -24.63
CA LYS A 339 28.93 -19.04 -23.99
C LYS A 339 28.08 -18.22 -23.00
N ASN A 340 28.02 -16.90 -23.14
CA ASN A 340 27.26 -16.00 -22.29
C ASN A 340 26.14 -15.30 -23.09
N MET A 341 24.99 -15.97 -23.14
CA MET A 341 23.75 -15.54 -23.80
C MET A 341 22.65 -15.25 -22.76
N ARG A 342 23.05 -14.88 -21.54
CA ARG A 342 22.13 -14.62 -20.44
C ARG A 342 21.21 -13.45 -20.74
N ASP A 343 19.98 -13.57 -20.28
CA ASP A 343 18.95 -12.52 -20.33
C ASP A 343 18.67 -11.98 -21.75
N VAL A 344 19.06 -12.68 -22.82
CA VAL A 344 18.77 -12.25 -24.20
C VAL A 344 17.29 -12.46 -24.51
N PHE A 345 16.63 -11.46 -25.09
CA PHE A 345 15.23 -11.55 -25.50
C PHE A 345 15.13 -11.74 -27.01
N PHE A 346 14.59 -12.88 -27.45
CA PHE A 346 14.41 -13.19 -28.87
C PHE A 346 13.09 -12.67 -29.46
N ASN A 347 12.19 -12.11 -28.64
CA ASN A 347 10.97 -11.40 -29.08
C ASN A 347 10.11 -12.13 -30.12
N GLY A 348 9.91 -13.44 -29.98
CA GLY A 348 9.12 -14.21 -30.93
C GLY A 348 9.83 -14.55 -32.25
N ASN A 349 11.08 -14.12 -32.45
CA ASN A 349 11.88 -14.57 -33.59
C ASN A 349 12.01 -16.09 -33.56
N SER A 350 11.88 -16.72 -34.73
CA SER A 350 12.10 -18.15 -34.86
C SER A 350 13.58 -18.47 -34.67
N VAL A 351 13.90 -19.29 -33.68
CA VAL A 351 15.24 -19.84 -33.44
C VAL A 351 15.34 -21.30 -33.90
N ALA A 352 14.39 -21.76 -34.72
CA ALA A 352 14.35 -23.13 -35.19
C ALA A 352 15.64 -23.54 -35.92
N ASN A 353 16.14 -24.72 -35.60
CA ASN A 353 17.42 -25.27 -36.08
C ASN A 353 18.68 -24.52 -35.63
N TRP A 354 18.58 -23.63 -34.64
CA TRP A 354 19.75 -22.96 -34.10
C TRP A 354 20.46 -23.85 -33.08
N ASP A 355 21.75 -23.61 -32.89
CA ASP A 355 22.63 -24.32 -31.96
C ASP A 355 22.90 -23.43 -30.75
N PHE A 356 22.29 -23.77 -29.61
CA PHE A 356 22.60 -23.20 -28.31
C PHE A 356 23.30 -24.21 -27.39
N SER A 357 23.97 -25.21 -27.95
CA SER A 357 24.68 -26.21 -27.17
C SER A 357 25.74 -25.57 -26.26
N GLY A 358 25.70 -25.94 -24.98
CA GLY A 358 26.59 -25.45 -23.93
C GLY A 358 26.47 -23.95 -23.60
N GLN A 359 25.48 -23.24 -24.15
CA GLN A 359 25.29 -21.81 -23.89
C GLN A 359 24.74 -21.57 -22.47
N ASP A 360 25.15 -20.48 -21.84
CA ASP A 360 24.44 -19.93 -20.68
C ASP A 360 23.29 -19.05 -21.16
N LEU A 361 22.06 -19.58 -21.11
CA LEU A 361 20.83 -18.90 -21.49
C LEU A 361 20.02 -18.45 -20.28
N ALA A 362 20.57 -18.49 -19.06
CA ALA A 362 19.75 -18.20 -17.88
C ALA A 362 19.07 -16.82 -17.99
N GLY A 363 17.77 -16.78 -17.66
CA GLY A 363 16.91 -15.60 -17.79
C GLY A 363 16.52 -15.21 -19.22
N ALA A 364 16.99 -15.91 -20.26
CA ALA A 364 16.66 -15.58 -21.64
C ALA A 364 15.15 -15.73 -21.94
N TYR A 365 14.66 -14.92 -22.86
CA TYR A 365 13.24 -14.86 -23.23
C TYR A 365 13.03 -15.42 -24.65
N LEU A 366 12.47 -16.62 -24.71
CA LEU A 366 12.14 -17.38 -25.93
C LEU A 366 10.61 -17.53 -26.11
N ALA A 367 9.81 -16.79 -25.34
CA ALA A 367 8.37 -16.86 -25.45
C ALA A 367 7.91 -16.43 -26.86
N TYR A 368 6.83 -17.05 -27.34
CA TYR A 368 6.27 -16.87 -28.69
C TYR A 368 7.18 -17.28 -29.87
N SER A 369 8.46 -17.62 -29.62
CA SER A 369 9.40 -18.08 -30.65
C SER A 369 9.06 -19.49 -31.11
N SER A 370 9.43 -19.82 -32.36
CA SER A 370 9.56 -21.23 -32.73
C SER A 370 10.93 -21.73 -32.30
N VAL A 371 10.94 -22.79 -31.48
CA VAL A 371 12.15 -23.45 -30.97
C VAL A 371 12.33 -24.85 -31.56
N LYS A 372 11.61 -25.17 -32.64
CA LYS A 372 11.65 -26.48 -33.31
C LYS A 372 13.08 -26.85 -33.72
N GLN A 373 13.54 -28.04 -33.32
CA GLN A 373 14.87 -28.57 -33.68
C GLN A 373 16.05 -27.67 -33.24
N THR A 374 15.82 -26.76 -32.28
CA THR A 374 16.88 -25.97 -31.66
C THR A 374 17.68 -26.88 -30.73
N ASP A 375 19.01 -26.86 -30.82
CA ASP A 375 19.87 -27.64 -29.94
C ASP A 375 20.11 -26.89 -28.63
N PHE A 376 19.61 -27.43 -27.52
CA PHE A 376 19.85 -26.92 -26.16
C PHE A 376 20.80 -27.82 -25.35
N THR A 377 21.49 -28.77 -26.00
CA THR A 377 22.33 -29.77 -25.32
C THR A 377 23.37 -29.11 -24.42
N GLY A 378 23.34 -29.41 -23.13
CA GLY A 378 24.28 -28.84 -22.14
C GLY A 378 24.07 -27.35 -21.85
N ALA A 379 23.03 -26.70 -22.37
CA ALA A 379 22.73 -25.31 -22.06
C ALA A 379 22.30 -25.13 -20.60
N ASN A 380 22.56 -23.96 -20.02
CA ASN A 380 21.93 -23.52 -18.77
C ASN A 380 20.64 -22.76 -19.10
N ILE A 381 19.50 -23.27 -18.65
CA ILE A 381 18.17 -22.73 -18.90
C ILE A 381 17.42 -22.30 -17.62
N VAL A 382 18.14 -22.08 -16.52
CA VAL A 382 17.54 -21.56 -15.27
C VAL A 382 16.87 -20.21 -15.56
N GLY A 383 15.60 -20.06 -15.19
CA GLY A 383 14.83 -18.84 -15.42
C GLY A 383 14.46 -18.55 -16.88
N VAL A 384 14.75 -19.45 -17.83
CA VAL A 384 14.37 -19.22 -19.24
C VAL A 384 12.87 -19.20 -19.39
N ASN A 385 12.38 -18.25 -20.18
CA ASN A 385 10.98 -18.19 -20.55
C ASN A 385 10.73 -18.86 -21.91
N PHE A 386 10.13 -20.06 -21.89
CA PHE A 386 9.64 -20.79 -23.06
C PHE A 386 8.11 -20.65 -23.26
N GLY A 387 7.42 -19.84 -22.46
CA GLY A 387 5.95 -19.73 -22.49
C GLY A 387 5.41 -19.41 -23.88
N THR A 388 4.35 -20.10 -24.30
CA THR A 388 3.73 -19.95 -25.63
C THR A 388 4.70 -20.20 -26.81
N SER A 389 5.90 -20.76 -26.57
CA SER A 389 6.83 -21.12 -27.65
C SER A 389 6.31 -22.33 -28.44
N ARG A 390 6.74 -22.45 -29.70
CA ARG A 390 6.26 -23.51 -30.61
C ARG A 390 7.36 -24.53 -30.91
N GLY A 391 7.06 -25.81 -30.64
CA GLY A 391 7.89 -26.94 -31.04
C GLY A 391 9.00 -27.31 -30.06
N LEU A 392 8.88 -26.92 -28.79
CA LEU A 392 9.72 -27.45 -27.72
C LEU A 392 9.36 -28.92 -27.45
N THR A 393 10.36 -29.76 -27.24
CA THR A 393 10.20 -31.20 -26.99
C THR A 393 10.82 -31.60 -25.65
N PRO A 394 10.38 -32.72 -25.05
CA PRO A 394 11.03 -33.32 -23.88
C PRO A 394 12.54 -33.50 -24.08
N GLU A 395 12.95 -34.03 -25.24
CA GLU A 395 14.34 -34.34 -25.54
C GLU A 395 15.21 -33.08 -25.53
N GLN A 396 14.69 -31.98 -26.09
CA GLN A 396 15.35 -30.68 -26.05
C GLN A 396 15.55 -30.19 -24.62
N LEU A 397 14.52 -30.23 -23.77
CA LEU A 397 14.62 -29.82 -22.37
C LEU A 397 15.58 -30.74 -21.57
N TYR A 398 15.47 -32.05 -21.75
CA TYR A 398 16.23 -33.04 -20.98
C TYR A 398 17.71 -33.07 -21.33
N SER A 399 18.04 -32.64 -22.56
CA SER A 399 19.43 -32.50 -23.01
C SER A 399 20.18 -31.37 -22.28
N THR A 400 19.49 -30.45 -21.63
CA THR A 400 20.11 -29.28 -20.97
C THR A 400 20.91 -29.65 -19.74
N ARG A 401 21.96 -28.88 -19.45
CA ARG A 401 22.74 -29.02 -18.21
C ARG A 401 21.89 -28.73 -16.98
N SER A 402 20.98 -27.77 -17.07
CA SER A 402 20.02 -27.43 -16.00
C SER A 402 19.14 -28.62 -15.61
N TYR A 403 18.50 -29.27 -16.58
CA TYR A 403 17.67 -30.45 -16.31
C TYR A 403 18.49 -31.60 -15.69
N GLN A 404 19.68 -31.85 -16.21
CA GLN A 404 20.59 -32.89 -15.71
C GLN A 404 21.09 -32.58 -14.29
N ALA A 405 21.34 -31.31 -13.98
CA ALA A 405 21.72 -30.83 -12.66
C ALA A 405 20.54 -30.76 -11.66
N LYS A 406 19.33 -31.10 -12.11
CA LYS A 406 18.08 -30.99 -11.34
C LYS A 406 17.72 -29.55 -10.96
N ASP A 407 18.15 -28.56 -11.73
CA ASP A 407 17.87 -27.14 -11.48
C ASP A 407 17.12 -26.51 -12.65
N LEU A 408 15.80 -26.37 -12.49
CA LEU A 408 14.89 -25.67 -13.38
C LEU A 408 14.26 -24.47 -12.66
N THR A 409 14.95 -23.89 -11.67
CA THR A 409 14.45 -22.75 -10.90
C THR A 409 14.00 -21.62 -11.83
N GLY A 410 12.81 -21.07 -11.60
CA GLY A 410 12.27 -19.93 -12.33
C GLY A 410 11.86 -20.18 -13.78
N ILE A 411 11.99 -21.40 -14.31
CA ILE A 411 11.62 -21.70 -15.70
C ILE A 411 10.15 -21.35 -15.97
N ARG A 412 9.83 -20.77 -17.13
CA ARG A 412 8.45 -20.52 -17.57
C ARG A 412 8.12 -21.43 -18.73
N LEU A 413 7.08 -22.24 -18.56
CA LEU A 413 6.58 -23.24 -19.51
C LEU A 413 5.08 -23.02 -19.78
N ASP A 414 4.62 -21.78 -19.66
CA ASP A 414 3.22 -21.40 -19.78
C ASP A 414 2.64 -21.78 -21.15
N GLU A 415 1.39 -22.24 -21.17
CA GLU A 415 0.63 -22.59 -22.38
C GLU A 415 1.30 -23.66 -23.28
N LEU A 416 2.21 -24.47 -22.73
CA LEU A 416 2.88 -25.55 -23.47
C LEU A 416 2.17 -26.89 -23.33
N GLU A 417 2.34 -27.74 -24.35
CA GLU A 417 1.90 -29.13 -24.35
C GLU A 417 2.94 -30.02 -23.65
N LEU A 418 2.78 -30.23 -22.34
CA LEU A 418 3.72 -30.96 -21.48
C LEU A 418 3.23 -32.38 -21.13
N THR A 419 2.35 -32.96 -21.96
CA THR A 419 1.80 -34.30 -21.73
C THR A 419 2.89 -35.36 -21.63
N GLY A 420 2.93 -36.11 -20.52
CA GLY A 420 3.90 -37.17 -20.27
C GLY A 420 5.33 -36.71 -19.97
N TRP A 421 5.54 -35.41 -19.72
CA TRP A 421 6.87 -34.90 -19.40
C TRP A 421 7.33 -35.33 -18.01
N ASN A 422 8.64 -35.45 -17.81
CA ASN A 422 9.25 -35.97 -16.60
C ASN A 422 9.95 -34.84 -15.85
N PHE A 423 9.33 -34.39 -14.76
CA PHE A 423 9.89 -33.42 -13.82
C PHE A 423 10.34 -34.07 -12.51
N ARG A 424 10.51 -35.39 -12.48
CA ARG A 424 10.86 -36.15 -11.28
C ARG A 424 12.14 -35.62 -10.63
N GLY A 425 12.02 -35.22 -9.37
CA GLY A 425 13.12 -34.73 -8.55
C GLY A 425 13.73 -33.41 -9.01
N GLN A 426 13.07 -32.66 -9.89
CA GLN A 426 13.57 -31.36 -10.36
C GLN A 426 13.35 -30.26 -9.30
N GLU A 427 14.31 -29.36 -9.16
CA GLU A 427 14.13 -28.08 -8.46
C GLU A 427 13.44 -27.10 -9.40
N MET A 428 12.19 -26.74 -9.09
CA MET A 428 11.31 -25.92 -9.92
C MET A 428 10.72 -24.75 -9.12
N ARG A 429 11.43 -24.27 -8.09
CA ARG A 429 11.01 -23.08 -7.34
C ARG A 429 10.75 -21.89 -8.27
N ASP A 430 9.70 -21.13 -7.96
CA ASP A 430 9.31 -19.93 -8.68
C ASP A 430 9.07 -20.13 -10.19
N SER A 431 8.86 -21.38 -10.64
CA SER A 431 8.53 -21.71 -12.04
C SER A 431 7.09 -21.29 -12.41
N SER A 432 6.76 -21.29 -13.70
CA SER A 432 5.39 -21.05 -14.18
C SER A 432 5.00 -22.07 -15.22
N MET A 433 3.79 -22.60 -15.10
CA MET A 433 3.16 -23.54 -16.03
C MET A 433 1.68 -23.15 -16.22
N VAL A 434 1.38 -21.85 -16.21
CA VAL A 434 0.02 -21.33 -16.34
C VAL A 434 -0.57 -21.83 -17.66
N LEU A 435 -1.77 -22.40 -17.60
CA LEU A 435 -2.47 -22.96 -18.78
C LEU A 435 -1.69 -24.06 -19.53
N ALA A 436 -0.65 -24.66 -18.94
CA ALA A 436 0.07 -25.76 -19.57
C ALA A 436 -0.74 -27.07 -19.49
N SER A 437 -0.66 -27.89 -20.55
CA SER A 437 -1.21 -29.24 -20.58
C SER A 437 -0.30 -30.19 -19.80
N LEU A 438 -0.80 -30.69 -18.66
CA LEU A 438 -0.03 -31.46 -17.68
C LEU A 438 -0.48 -32.92 -17.55
N THR A 439 -1.29 -33.41 -18.50
CA THR A 439 -1.74 -34.81 -18.51
C THR A 439 -0.54 -35.77 -18.44
N ASP A 440 -0.54 -36.69 -17.48
CA ASP A 440 0.52 -37.70 -17.26
C ASP A 440 1.94 -37.14 -17.01
N ALA A 441 2.11 -35.84 -16.73
CA ALA A 441 3.40 -35.29 -16.35
C ALA A 441 3.85 -35.80 -14.96
N ASP A 442 5.09 -36.27 -14.81
CA ASP A 442 5.62 -36.81 -13.54
C ASP A 442 6.28 -35.70 -12.70
N PHE A 443 5.60 -35.28 -11.63
CA PHE A 443 6.11 -34.33 -10.64
C PHE A 443 6.69 -34.99 -9.37
N THR A 444 6.89 -36.30 -9.38
CA THR A 444 7.30 -37.02 -8.17
C THR A 444 8.60 -36.44 -7.61
N ASN A 445 8.60 -36.05 -6.34
CA ASN A 445 9.71 -35.41 -5.63
C ASN A 445 10.22 -34.09 -6.25
N ALA A 446 9.47 -33.45 -7.16
CA ALA A 446 9.82 -32.12 -7.64
C ALA A 446 9.60 -31.07 -6.54
N ASN A 447 10.47 -30.06 -6.45
CA ASN A 447 10.28 -28.91 -5.58
C ASN A 447 9.58 -27.79 -6.37
N ILE A 448 8.32 -27.52 -6.05
CA ILE A 448 7.44 -26.54 -6.73
C ILE A 448 7.09 -25.34 -5.84
N GLN A 449 7.86 -25.07 -4.79
CA GLN A 449 7.60 -23.91 -3.92
C GLN A 449 7.60 -22.61 -4.75
N GLY A 450 6.60 -21.75 -4.57
CA GLY A 450 6.46 -20.51 -5.35
C GLY A 450 6.04 -20.68 -6.81
N ALA A 451 5.80 -21.90 -7.30
CA ALA A 451 5.40 -22.12 -8.70
C ALA A 451 4.00 -21.57 -8.99
N ASP A 452 3.77 -21.06 -10.20
CA ASP A 452 2.44 -20.71 -10.71
C ASP A 452 1.86 -21.83 -11.57
N LEU A 453 0.84 -22.50 -11.04
CA LEU A 453 0.10 -23.61 -11.64
C LEU A 453 -1.34 -23.20 -11.98
N ALA A 454 -1.59 -21.92 -12.22
CA ALA A 454 -2.94 -21.43 -12.53
C ALA A 454 -3.55 -22.11 -13.76
N LEU A 455 -4.85 -22.42 -13.69
CA LEU A 455 -5.63 -22.96 -14.82
C LEU A 455 -5.05 -24.25 -15.43
N THR A 456 -4.44 -25.11 -14.61
CA THR A 456 -3.83 -26.36 -15.05
C THR A 456 -4.71 -27.59 -14.83
N THR A 457 -5.69 -27.55 -13.93
CA THR A 457 -6.58 -28.70 -13.65
C THR A 457 -7.46 -29.03 -14.86
N ASP A 458 -7.99 -28.01 -15.54
CA ASP A 458 -8.72 -28.16 -16.80
C ASP A 458 -7.81 -28.66 -17.95
N GLN A 459 -6.50 -28.61 -17.74
CA GLN A 459 -5.46 -29.07 -18.66
C GLN A 459 -4.80 -30.40 -18.19
N GLY A 460 -5.46 -31.11 -17.28
CA GLY A 460 -5.09 -32.46 -16.85
C GLY A 460 -4.12 -32.55 -15.66
N PHE A 461 -3.88 -31.46 -14.94
CA PHE A 461 -3.16 -31.51 -13.67
C PHE A 461 -4.05 -32.07 -12.55
N THR A 462 -3.53 -33.02 -11.79
CA THR A 462 -4.29 -33.78 -10.79
C THR A 462 -3.74 -33.62 -9.37
N ALA A 463 -4.60 -33.90 -8.39
CA ALA A 463 -4.21 -33.99 -6.98
C ALA A 463 -3.07 -35.00 -6.76
N GLU A 464 -3.10 -36.14 -7.45
CA GLU A 464 -2.07 -37.18 -7.34
C GLU A 464 -0.69 -36.66 -7.77
N GLN A 465 -0.63 -35.94 -8.90
CA GLN A 465 0.60 -35.29 -9.36
C GLN A 465 1.07 -34.26 -8.34
N PHE A 466 0.18 -33.42 -7.82
CA PHE A 466 0.51 -32.42 -6.80
C PHE A 466 1.03 -33.05 -5.49
N TYR A 467 0.39 -34.09 -4.99
CA TYR A 467 0.78 -34.80 -3.75
C TYR A 467 2.09 -35.57 -3.88
N SER A 468 2.44 -35.97 -5.10
CA SER A 468 3.72 -36.66 -5.36
C SER A 468 4.94 -35.73 -5.20
N THR A 469 4.74 -34.42 -5.15
CA THR A 469 5.83 -33.43 -5.10
C THR A 469 6.58 -33.46 -3.78
N LYS A 470 7.86 -33.05 -3.82
CA LYS A 470 8.68 -32.87 -2.62
C LYS A 470 8.13 -31.74 -1.75
N SER A 471 7.65 -30.64 -2.36
CA SER A 471 7.08 -29.50 -1.62
C SER A 471 5.86 -29.90 -0.79
N TYR A 472 5.00 -30.78 -1.34
CA TYR A 472 3.87 -31.33 -0.60
C TYR A 472 4.34 -32.25 0.53
N ALA A 473 5.26 -33.17 0.25
CA ALA A 473 5.80 -34.10 1.25
C ALA A 473 6.53 -33.39 2.41
N ASP A 474 7.29 -32.34 2.12
CA ASP A 474 8.00 -31.51 3.10
C ASP A 474 7.04 -30.58 3.87
N GLY A 475 5.78 -30.44 3.42
CA GLY A 475 4.81 -29.53 4.00
C GLY A 475 5.06 -28.05 3.67
N ASN A 476 5.95 -27.73 2.73
CA ASN A 476 6.31 -26.36 2.39
C ASN A 476 5.85 -25.97 0.98
N LEU A 477 4.70 -25.31 0.92
CA LEU A 477 4.05 -24.81 -0.30
C LEU A 477 4.00 -23.26 -0.31
N TYR A 478 4.97 -22.62 0.35
CA TYR A 478 5.05 -21.17 0.42
C TYR A 478 4.99 -20.54 -0.98
N GLY A 479 4.08 -19.57 -1.15
CA GLY A 479 3.96 -18.80 -2.38
C GLY A 479 3.37 -19.55 -3.58
N ILE A 480 2.93 -20.81 -3.45
CA ILE A 480 2.33 -21.55 -4.58
C ILE A 480 1.11 -20.81 -5.11
N SER A 481 0.96 -20.71 -6.43
CA SER A 481 -0.26 -20.20 -7.06
C SER A 481 -1.05 -21.35 -7.69
N LEU A 482 -2.27 -21.53 -7.20
CA LEU A 482 -3.27 -22.48 -7.69
C LEU A 482 -4.54 -21.75 -8.14
N ARG A 483 -4.43 -20.45 -8.46
CA ARG A 483 -5.57 -19.59 -8.85
C ARG A 483 -6.35 -20.17 -10.03
N ASN A 484 -7.66 -20.00 -10.00
CA ASN A 484 -8.61 -20.46 -11.02
C ASN A 484 -8.50 -21.96 -11.39
N ASN A 485 -8.04 -22.82 -10.47
CA ASN A 485 -8.13 -24.27 -10.63
C ASN A 485 -9.37 -24.83 -9.93
N ASP A 486 -9.82 -25.99 -10.38
CA ASP A 486 -10.74 -26.84 -9.62
C ASP A 486 -9.95 -27.70 -8.64
N LEU A 487 -9.99 -27.34 -7.35
CA LEU A 487 -9.30 -28.07 -6.28
C LEU A 487 -10.26 -28.95 -5.48
N THR A 488 -11.44 -29.28 -6.02
CA THR A 488 -12.49 -29.98 -5.27
C THR A 488 -11.97 -31.24 -4.59
N GLY A 489 -12.14 -31.32 -3.26
CA GLY A 489 -11.71 -32.47 -2.45
C GLY A 489 -10.20 -32.61 -2.22
N TRP A 490 -9.40 -31.60 -2.59
CA TRP A 490 -7.96 -31.65 -2.33
C TRP A 490 -7.65 -31.50 -0.82
N SER A 491 -6.58 -32.12 -0.34
CA SER A 491 -6.08 -31.92 1.02
C SER A 491 -4.79 -31.12 1.03
N LEU A 492 -4.87 -29.97 1.67
CA LEU A 492 -3.77 -29.06 1.99
C LEU A 492 -3.51 -29.02 3.51
N ALA A 493 -3.95 -30.05 4.23
CA ALA A 493 -3.82 -30.11 5.67
C ALA A 493 -2.36 -30.15 6.14
N GLY A 494 -2.08 -29.41 7.21
CA GLY A 494 -0.76 -29.28 7.82
C GLY A 494 0.29 -28.60 6.95
N LYS A 495 -0.10 -27.99 5.81
CA LYS A 495 0.84 -27.38 4.87
C LYS A 495 1.11 -25.92 5.21
N ASN A 496 2.34 -25.48 5.01
CA ASN A 496 2.71 -24.07 5.00
C ASN A 496 2.32 -23.45 3.66
N LEU A 497 1.23 -22.67 3.67
CA LEU A 497 0.62 -21.98 2.53
C LEU A 497 0.79 -20.47 2.63
N LYS A 498 1.79 -19.98 3.40
CA LYS A 498 2.03 -18.54 3.49
C LYS A 498 2.23 -17.96 2.10
N ARG A 499 1.49 -16.89 1.80
CA ARG A 499 1.45 -16.22 0.49
C ARG A 499 1.00 -17.08 -0.70
N ALA A 500 0.40 -18.24 -0.46
CA ALA A 500 -0.22 -19.02 -1.53
C ALA A 500 -1.38 -18.24 -2.18
N ILE A 501 -1.67 -18.50 -3.44
CA ILE A 501 -2.67 -17.78 -4.23
C ILE A 501 -3.75 -18.76 -4.71
N PHE A 502 -4.96 -18.61 -4.18
CA PHE A 502 -6.15 -19.37 -4.53
C PHE A 502 -7.22 -18.51 -5.22
N THR A 503 -6.88 -17.30 -5.68
CA THR A 503 -7.83 -16.36 -6.30
C THR A 503 -8.69 -17.08 -7.36
N GLY A 504 -10.01 -17.06 -7.19
CA GLY A 504 -10.97 -17.66 -8.11
C GLY A 504 -10.93 -19.19 -8.25
N ALA A 505 -10.17 -19.91 -7.42
CA ALA A 505 -10.17 -21.38 -7.41
C ALA A 505 -11.49 -21.94 -6.85
N ASP A 506 -11.90 -23.13 -7.32
CA ASP A 506 -12.95 -23.92 -6.66
C ASP A 506 -12.34 -24.65 -5.46
N LEU A 507 -12.79 -24.28 -4.27
CA LEU A 507 -12.34 -24.77 -2.98
C LEU A 507 -13.38 -25.68 -2.32
N THR A 508 -14.35 -26.21 -3.08
CA THR A 508 -15.37 -27.13 -2.58
C THR A 508 -14.72 -28.34 -1.92
N ASP A 509 -15.05 -28.60 -0.65
CA ASP A 509 -14.51 -29.72 0.14
C ASP A 509 -12.97 -29.81 0.23
N VAL A 510 -12.26 -28.69 0.03
CA VAL A 510 -10.80 -28.62 0.26
C VAL A 510 -10.49 -28.67 1.75
N ASP A 511 -9.60 -29.57 2.15
CA ASP A 511 -9.17 -29.72 3.52
C ASP A 511 -7.96 -28.82 3.83
N PHE A 512 -8.20 -27.77 4.64
CA PHE A 512 -7.19 -26.82 5.11
C PHE A 512 -6.76 -27.06 6.57
N ALA A 513 -7.14 -28.18 7.19
CA ALA A 513 -6.90 -28.43 8.61
C ALA A 513 -5.42 -28.25 8.97
N ASP A 514 -5.13 -27.50 10.03
CA ASP A 514 -3.77 -27.24 10.53
C ASP A 514 -2.80 -26.57 9.54
N SER A 515 -3.30 -26.03 8.42
CA SER A 515 -2.47 -25.28 7.47
C SER A 515 -2.11 -23.88 7.99
N ILE A 516 -1.01 -23.33 7.49
CA ILE A 516 -0.54 -21.98 7.82
C ILE A 516 -0.81 -21.06 6.62
N ILE A 517 -1.73 -20.10 6.77
CA ILE A 517 -2.28 -19.32 5.65
C ILE A 517 -2.04 -17.80 5.75
N ALA A 518 -1.18 -17.35 6.67
CA ALA A 518 -0.82 -15.93 6.76
C ALA A 518 -0.30 -15.39 5.39
N GLY A 519 -0.89 -14.29 4.93
CA GLY A 519 -0.57 -13.66 3.66
C GLY A 519 -1.15 -14.34 2.41
N ALA A 520 -1.87 -15.45 2.56
CA ALA A 520 -2.47 -16.17 1.45
C ALA A 520 -3.63 -15.37 0.81
N SER A 521 -3.85 -15.58 -0.48
CA SER A 521 -4.95 -14.96 -1.23
C SER A 521 -6.07 -15.95 -1.46
N PHE A 522 -7.26 -15.62 -0.99
CA PHE A 522 -8.52 -16.33 -1.19
C PHE A 522 -9.54 -15.43 -1.91
N GLU A 523 -9.08 -14.45 -2.69
CA GLU A 523 -9.96 -13.54 -3.41
C GLU A 523 -11.00 -14.28 -4.26
N ASN A 524 -12.28 -13.89 -4.13
CA ASN A 524 -13.39 -14.44 -4.92
C ASN A 524 -13.50 -15.98 -4.90
N THR A 525 -13.45 -16.59 -3.71
CA THR A 525 -13.50 -18.06 -3.53
C THR A 525 -14.72 -18.55 -2.75
N THR A 526 -15.40 -17.70 -1.97
CA THR A 526 -16.63 -18.07 -1.26
C THR A 526 -17.80 -18.40 -2.19
N SER A 527 -17.82 -17.81 -3.40
CA SER A 527 -18.77 -18.22 -4.46
C SER A 527 -18.45 -19.59 -5.06
N SER A 528 -17.26 -20.10 -4.79
CA SER A 528 -16.67 -21.32 -5.36
C SER A 528 -16.14 -22.21 -4.23
N GLY A 529 -16.94 -22.40 -3.18
CA GLY A 529 -16.70 -23.45 -2.19
C GLY A 529 -15.98 -23.06 -0.89
N LEU A 530 -15.30 -21.89 -0.78
CA LEU A 530 -14.67 -21.52 0.49
C LEU A 530 -15.72 -21.27 1.60
N ALA A 531 -15.69 -22.11 2.62
CA ALA A 531 -16.55 -22.06 3.80
C ALA A 531 -15.79 -21.61 5.06
N LYS A 532 -16.54 -21.10 6.04
CA LYS A 532 -15.98 -20.64 7.32
C LYS A 532 -15.24 -21.76 8.07
N ASP A 533 -15.78 -22.97 8.06
CA ASP A 533 -15.22 -24.12 8.77
C ASP A 533 -13.84 -24.52 8.20
N GLN A 534 -13.64 -24.34 6.89
CA GLN A 534 -12.33 -24.54 6.26
C GLN A 534 -11.31 -23.52 6.78
N LEU A 535 -11.68 -22.23 6.87
CA LEU A 535 -10.80 -21.21 7.46
C LEU A 535 -10.49 -21.51 8.95
N TYR A 536 -11.51 -21.87 9.72
CA TYR A 536 -11.39 -22.11 11.18
C TYR A 536 -10.56 -23.34 11.52
N SER A 537 -10.53 -24.32 10.60
CA SER A 537 -9.70 -25.51 10.76
C SER A 537 -8.19 -25.23 10.66
N THR A 538 -7.78 -24.07 10.13
CA THR A 538 -6.37 -23.76 9.89
C THR A 538 -5.60 -23.53 11.20
N ALA A 539 -4.30 -23.85 11.21
CA ALA A 539 -3.44 -23.52 12.34
C ALA A 539 -3.28 -22.00 12.49
N SER A 540 -3.30 -21.26 11.38
CA SER A 540 -3.30 -19.79 11.39
C SER A 540 -4.47 -19.21 12.18
N TYR A 541 -5.70 -19.69 11.96
CA TYR A 541 -6.88 -19.21 12.70
C TYR A 541 -6.78 -19.55 14.21
N ARG A 542 -6.41 -20.79 14.55
CA ARG A 542 -6.24 -21.21 15.95
C ARG A 542 -5.15 -20.43 16.69
N ASN A 543 -4.11 -20.02 15.97
CA ASN A 543 -2.99 -19.24 16.50
C ASN A 543 -3.21 -17.72 16.40
N ARG A 544 -4.40 -17.27 15.97
CA ARG A 544 -4.75 -15.86 15.78
C ARG A 544 -3.80 -15.13 14.80
N ASP A 545 -3.20 -15.82 13.83
CA ASP A 545 -2.28 -15.25 12.82
C ASP A 545 -2.86 -15.35 11.41
N LEU A 546 -3.67 -14.36 11.05
CA LEU A 546 -4.24 -14.15 9.72
C LEU A 546 -3.66 -12.92 9.03
N ARG A 547 -2.47 -12.47 9.44
CA ARG A 547 -1.82 -11.29 8.91
C ARG A 547 -1.69 -11.31 7.41
N GLY A 548 -2.02 -10.20 6.77
CA GLY A 548 -1.89 -10.01 5.32
C GLY A 548 -2.79 -10.91 4.47
N ILE A 549 -3.71 -11.67 5.07
CA ILE A 549 -4.65 -12.52 4.32
C ILE A 549 -5.46 -11.66 3.36
N ARG A 550 -5.65 -12.11 2.12
CA ARG A 550 -6.50 -11.42 1.14
C ARG A 550 -7.79 -12.19 0.97
N LEU A 551 -8.88 -11.59 1.44
CA LEU A 551 -10.24 -12.12 1.37
C LEU A 551 -11.13 -11.22 0.51
N GLN A 552 -10.54 -10.48 -0.45
CA GLN A 552 -11.24 -9.58 -1.35
C GLN A 552 -12.40 -10.24 -2.10
N SER A 553 -13.45 -9.47 -2.39
CA SER A 553 -14.61 -9.90 -3.19
C SER A 553 -15.33 -11.16 -2.65
N ASN A 554 -15.22 -11.45 -1.35
CA ASN A 554 -15.87 -12.62 -0.73
C ASN A 554 -17.12 -12.24 0.08
N SER A 555 -17.97 -13.23 0.34
CA SER A 555 -19.07 -13.14 1.30
C SER A 555 -18.70 -13.82 2.61
N LEU A 556 -18.31 -13.04 3.61
CA LEU A 556 -17.87 -13.47 4.94
C LEU A 556 -19.00 -13.34 5.98
N ARG A 557 -20.26 -13.41 5.56
CA ARG A 557 -21.41 -13.12 6.42
C ARG A 557 -21.53 -14.10 7.58
N ASN A 558 -21.70 -13.58 8.79
CA ASN A 558 -21.78 -14.35 10.04
C ASN A 558 -20.51 -15.18 10.32
N TRP A 559 -19.35 -14.75 9.80
CA TRP A 559 -18.09 -15.38 10.15
C TRP A 559 -17.58 -14.80 11.47
N ASP A 560 -16.98 -15.65 12.29
CA ASP A 560 -16.19 -15.27 13.45
C ASP A 560 -14.72 -15.08 13.08
N LEU A 561 -14.25 -13.84 13.18
CA LEU A 561 -12.87 -13.41 13.02
C LEU A 561 -12.40 -12.65 14.27
N SER A 562 -13.03 -12.92 15.42
CA SER A 562 -12.64 -12.30 16.70
C SER A 562 -11.24 -12.71 17.14
N GLU A 563 -10.58 -11.80 17.86
CA GLU A 563 -9.23 -11.96 18.44
C GLU A 563 -8.10 -12.17 17.41
N GLN A 564 -8.41 -12.12 16.10
CA GLN A 564 -7.45 -12.43 15.05
C GLN A 564 -6.49 -11.26 14.79
N ASP A 565 -5.21 -11.55 14.55
CA ASP A 565 -4.30 -10.62 13.91
C ASP A 565 -4.59 -10.56 12.41
N LEU A 566 -5.23 -9.48 11.99
CA LEU A 566 -5.63 -9.16 10.62
C LEU A 566 -4.81 -7.99 10.06
N THR A 567 -3.62 -7.74 10.62
CA THR A 567 -2.82 -6.60 10.18
C THR A 567 -2.46 -6.74 8.70
N ASN A 568 -2.65 -5.65 7.94
CA ASN A 568 -2.50 -5.60 6.48
C ASN A 568 -3.38 -6.60 5.69
N ALA A 569 -4.42 -7.18 6.30
CA ALA A 569 -5.39 -8.00 5.58
C ALA A 569 -6.14 -7.18 4.52
N ASP A 570 -6.69 -7.83 3.50
CA ASP A 570 -7.43 -7.17 2.43
C ASP A 570 -8.86 -7.71 2.32
N PHE A 571 -9.84 -6.87 2.66
CA PHE A 571 -11.27 -7.15 2.56
C PHE A 571 -11.97 -6.23 1.55
N SER A 572 -11.22 -5.69 0.59
CA SER A 572 -11.78 -4.83 -0.45
C SER A 572 -12.92 -5.56 -1.18
N PHE A 573 -14.07 -4.89 -1.30
CA PHE A 573 -15.26 -5.42 -1.97
C PHE A 573 -15.95 -6.64 -1.32
N SER A 574 -15.60 -6.98 -0.08
CA SER A 574 -16.17 -8.14 0.63
C SER A 574 -17.42 -7.81 1.46
N ARG A 575 -18.34 -8.77 1.59
CA ARG A 575 -19.53 -8.65 2.45
C ARG A 575 -19.22 -9.21 3.83
N LEU A 576 -19.10 -8.33 4.82
CA LEU A 576 -18.82 -8.63 6.22
C LEU A 576 -20.07 -8.53 7.11
N ASN A 577 -21.28 -8.73 6.54
CA ASN A 577 -22.51 -8.59 7.34
C ASN A 577 -22.52 -9.54 8.55
N ASN A 578 -22.82 -9.03 9.74
CA ASN A 578 -22.84 -9.79 10.99
C ASN A 578 -21.52 -10.55 11.29
N THR A 579 -20.40 -10.10 10.73
CA THR A 579 -19.09 -10.71 11.02
C THR A 579 -18.67 -10.30 12.43
N ASN A 580 -18.22 -11.27 13.24
CA ASN A 580 -17.60 -10.96 14.51
C ASN A 580 -16.14 -10.58 14.28
N LEU A 581 -15.78 -9.32 14.55
CA LEU A 581 -14.44 -8.78 14.46
C LEU A 581 -13.97 -8.27 15.83
N SER A 582 -14.62 -8.67 16.94
CA SER A 582 -14.23 -8.17 18.26
C SER A 582 -12.80 -8.56 18.59
N ASP A 583 -12.09 -7.70 19.31
CA ASP A 583 -10.73 -7.98 19.81
C ASP A 583 -9.68 -8.21 18.71
N SER A 584 -10.02 -7.97 17.45
CA SER A 584 -9.13 -8.21 16.30
C SER A 584 -8.25 -7.01 15.98
N ASP A 585 -7.06 -7.27 15.42
CA ASP A 585 -6.12 -6.24 14.99
C ASP A 585 -6.17 -6.06 13.46
N LEU A 586 -6.87 -5.02 12.98
CA LEU A 586 -6.99 -4.66 11.57
C LEU A 586 -6.01 -3.57 11.14
N ARG A 587 -4.91 -3.31 11.86
CA ARG A 587 -4.00 -2.21 11.51
C ARG A 587 -3.45 -2.37 10.10
N GLY A 588 -3.57 -1.33 9.29
CA GLY A 588 -3.13 -1.33 7.89
C GLY A 588 -4.00 -2.15 6.94
N ALA A 589 -5.10 -2.75 7.41
CA ALA A 589 -6.01 -3.51 6.55
C ALA A 589 -6.67 -2.62 5.48
N LEU A 590 -7.02 -3.23 4.35
CA LEU A 590 -7.68 -2.59 3.23
C LEU A 590 -9.19 -2.86 3.27
N LEU A 591 -9.96 -1.79 3.45
CA LEU A 591 -11.42 -1.78 3.46
C LEU A 591 -11.87 -0.80 2.37
N ARG A 592 -11.78 -1.17 1.09
CA ARG A 592 -12.09 -0.27 -0.05
C ARG A 592 -13.54 -0.42 -0.56
N PRO A 593 -14.44 0.51 -0.23
CA PRO A 593 -15.82 0.59 -0.69
C PRO A 593 -16.02 1.55 -1.87
N SER A 594 -15.58 1.19 -3.08
CA SER A 594 -16.15 1.93 -4.24
C SER A 594 -17.64 1.60 -4.47
N LYS A 595 -18.14 0.51 -3.85
CA LYS A 595 -19.56 0.12 -3.62
C LYS A 595 -19.68 -1.27 -2.90
N GLY A 596 -18.76 -1.64 -2.01
CA GLY A 596 -18.43 -3.08 -1.83
C GLY A 596 -18.16 -3.62 -0.43
N THR A 597 -17.48 -2.92 0.48
CA THR A 597 -17.27 -3.48 1.83
C THR A 597 -18.48 -3.18 2.72
N ASN A 598 -19.22 -4.22 3.09
CA ASN A 598 -20.45 -4.09 3.87
C ASN A 598 -20.26 -4.65 5.28
N LEU A 599 -20.18 -3.76 6.27
CA LEU A 599 -20.00 -4.04 7.68
C LEU A 599 -21.31 -4.02 8.48
N THR A 600 -22.47 -3.85 7.85
CA THR A 600 -23.79 -3.88 8.50
C THR A 600 -23.92 -5.07 9.45
N GLY A 601 -24.24 -4.79 10.73
CA GLY A 601 -24.36 -5.81 11.78
C GLY A 601 -23.04 -6.36 12.33
N ALA A 602 -21.88 -5.91 11.86
CA ALA A 602 -20.60 -6.43 12.32
C ALA A 602 -20.30 -6.01 13.78
N ASN A 603 -19.62 -6.88 14.52
CA ASN A 603 -19.16 -6.60 15.87
C ASN A 603 -17.70 -6.10 15.84
N LEU A 604 -17.48 -4.83 16.16
CA LEU A 604 -16.16 -4.18 16.19
C LEU A 604 -15.69 -3.87 17.62
N MET A 605 -16.35 -4.40 18.66
CA MET A 605 -15.96 -4.15 20.05
C MET A 605 -14.48 -4.50 20.29
N ASN A 606 -13.71 -3.62 20.92
CA ASN A 606 -12.28 -3.80 21.20
C ASN A 606 -11.35 -3.92 19.96
N ALA A 607 -11.86 -3.83 18.74
CA ALA A 607 -11.05 -3.99 17.54
C ALA A 607 -10.12 -2.80 17.29
N SER A 608 -8.93 -3.05 16.72
CA SER A 608 -8.00 -1.99 16.28
C SER A 608 -8.05 -1.78 14.77
N LEU A 609 -8.60 -0.66 14.33
CA LEU A 609 -8.69 -0.27 12.91
C LEU A 609 -7.65 0.81 12.53
N GLN A 610 -6.66 1.08 13.39
CA GLN A 610 -5.71 2.17 13.19
C GLN A 610 -4.91 2.02 11.88
N GLY A 611 -4.83 3.09 11.09
CA GLY A 611 -4.05 3.10 9.86
C GLY A 611 -4.62 2.21 8.74
N THR A 612 -5.87 1.75 8.84
CA THR A 612 -6.58 1.15 7.70
C THR A 612 -6.53 2.11 6.51
N LYS A 613 -5.97 1.64 5.39
CA LYS A 613 -5.63 2.51 4.25
C LYS A 613 -6.88 2.70 3.39
N ALA A 614 -7.53 3.85 3.61
CA ALA A 614 -8.72 4.36 2.94
C ALA A 614 -10.05 3.71 3.36
N GLU A 615 -11.00 4.57 3.74
CA GLU A 615 -12.46 4.43 3.51
C GLU A 615 -13.33 3.58 4.46
N LEU A 616 -13.21 3.72 5.79
CA LEU A 616 -14.39 3.43 6.64
C LEU A 616 -15.57 4.37 6.31
N GLU A 617 -15.30 5.56 5.77
CA GLU A 617 -16.32 6.58 5.41
C GLU A 617 -17.29 6.15 4.30
N SER A 618 -16.99 5.10 3.54
CA SER A 618 -17.92 4.57 2.52
C SER A 618 -18.28 3.09 2.69
N ALA A 619 -17.80 2.43 3.76
CA ALA A 619 -18.27 1.10 4.12
C ALA A 619 -19.77 1.19 4.44
N MET A 620 -20.57 0.23 3.96
CA MET A 620 -21.98 0.16 4.37
C MET A 620 -22.01 -0.31 5.82
N VAL A 621 -22.13 0.62 6.74
CA VAL A 621 -22.34 0.41 8.18
C VAL A 621 -23.78 0.82 8.52
N ASP A 622 -24.31 0.30 9.62
CA ASP A 622 -25.66 0.60 10.10
C ASP A 622 -25.74 0.58 11.63
N ASP A 623 -26.94 0.84 12.16
CA ASP A 623 -27.23 0.86 13.60
C ASP A 623 -27.18 -0.54 14.26
N GLN A 624 -26.91 -1.59 13.49
CA GLN A 624 -26.63 -2.94 13.99
C GLN A 624 -25.12 -3.21 14.09
N THR A 625 -24.30 -2.34 13.52
CA THR A 625 -22.83 -2.43 13.60
C THR A 625 -22.38 -1.89 14.95
N VAL A 626 -21.89 -2.75 15.84
CA VAL A 626 -21.61 -2.39 17.24
C VAL A 626 -20.12 -2.10 17.49
N TYR A 627 -19.85 -1.11 18.33
CA TYR A 627 -18.51 -0.77 18.82
C TYR A 627 -18.60 -0.26 20.26
N ASN A 628 -17.48 -0.20 20.99
CA ASN A 628 -17.44 0.25 22.38
C ASN A 628 -16.30 1.26 22.61
N GLN A 629 -16.08 1.66 23.87
CA GLN A 629 -15.03 2.62 24.22
C GLN A 629 -13.59 2.15 23.90
N TRP A 630 -13.41 0.85 23.65
CA TRP A 630 -12.11 0.23 23.38
C TRP A 630 -11.83 0.04 21.88
N THR A 631 -12.81 0.23 21.00
CA THR A 631 -12.61 0.16 19.56
C THR A 631 -11.74 1.33 19.08
N VAL A 632 -10.58 1.03 18.48
CA VAL A 632 -9.64 2.05 17.99
C VAL A 632 -9.88 2.33 16.51
N PHE A 633 -10.54 3.43 16.20
CA PHE A 633 -10.77 3.85 14.81
C PHE A 633 -9.58 4.63 14.22
N PRO A 634 -9.47 4.73 12.87
CA PRO A 634 -8.53 5.62 12.21
C PRO A 634 -8.68 7.06 12.68
N THR A 635 -7.55 7.78 12.73
CA THR A 635 -7.53 9.20 13.04
C THR A 635 -8.48 9.98 12.12
N GLY A 636 -9.44 10.70 12.70
CA GLY A 636 -10.43 11.50 11.99
C GLY A 636 -11.76 10.79 11.67
N TYR A 637 -11.90 9.49 11.98
CA TYR A 637 -13.15 8.77 11.79
C TYR A 637 -14.13 9.00 12.96
N ASP A 638 -15.35 9.40 12.64
CA ASP A 638 -16.46 9.53 13.61
C ASP A 638 -17.42 8.34 13.45
N PRO A 639 -17.38 7.33 14.35
CA PRO A 639 -18.24 6.16 14.25
C PRO A 639 -19.72 6.47 14.48
N VAL A 640 -20.05 7.52 15.26
CA VAL A 640 -21.44 7.94 15.48
C VAL A 640 -22.00 8.59 14.22
N ALA A 641 -21.23 9.49 13.58
CA ALA A 641 -21.66 10.12 12.33
C ALA A 641 -21.77 9.12 11.17
N ALA A 642 -20.98 8.05 11.20
CA ALA A 642 -21.08 6.95 10.24
C ALA A 642 -22.30 6.03 10.50
N GLY A 643 -22.98 6.16 11.64
CA GLY A 643 -24.19 5.41 11.96
C GLY A 643 -23.97 4.12 12.73
N LEU A 644 -22.78 3.89 13.29
CA LEU A 644 -22.50 2.74 14.15
C LEU A 644 -23.18 2.91 15.51
N PHE A 645 -23.55 1.79 16.12
CA PHE A 645 -24.15 1.75 17.44
C PHE A 645 -23.08 1.60 18.53
N PHE A 646 -22.98 2.61 19.40
CA PHE A 646 -22.15 2.51 20.59
C PHE A 646 -22.83 1.60 21.60
N GLN A 647 -22.19 0.49 21.92
CA GLN A 647 -22.57 -0.41 22.99
C GLN A 647 -21.53 -0.28 24.12
N GLN A 648 -21.96 0.22 25.27
CA GLN A 648 -21.09 0.39 26.43
C GLN A 648 -20.63 -0.98 26.95
N SER A 649 -19.31 -1.20 27.04
CA SER A 649 -18.75 -2.28 27.87
C SER A 649 -18.78 -1.85 29.34
N PRO A 650 -19.05 -2.76 30.29
CA PRO A 650 -19.18 -2.39 31.71
C PRO A 650 -17.95 -1.61 32.20
N ARG A 651 -18.19 -0.47 32.86
CA ARG A 651 -17.14 0.39 33.42
C ARG A 651 -16.39 -0.41 34.49
N GLY A 652 -15.06 -0.54 34.38
CA GLY A 652 -14.22 -1.23 35.36
C GLY A 652 -14.06 -2.75 35.16
N ASP A 653 -14.58 -3.29 34.07
CA ASP A 653 -14.25 -4.64 33.55
C ASP A 653 -13.11 -4.45 32.53
N PHE A 654 -11.86 -4.50 33.04
CA PHE A 654 -10.65 -4.16 32.29
C PHE A 654 -10.17 -5.32 31.41
N ASP A 655 -10.57 -6.55 31.73
CA ASP A 655 -10.26 -7.74 30.94
C ASP A 655 -11.40 -8.21 30.03
N ALA A 656 -12.54 -7.49 30.04
CA ALA A 656 -13.75 -7.76 29.27
C ALA A 656 -14.39 -9.13 29.56
N SER A 657 -14.13 -9.69 30.75
CA SER A 657 -14.71 -10.96 31.22
C SER A 657 -16.22 -10.89 31.46
N SER A 658 -16.81 -9.70 31.49
CA SER A 658 -18.19 -9.40 31.91
C SER A 658 -18.45 -9.64 33.40
N PHE A 659 -17.40 -9.85 34.19
CA PHE A 659 -17.42 -9.94 35.65
C PHE A 659 -16.50 -8.84 36.23
N TYR A 660 -16.69 -8.51 37.52
CA TYR A 660 -15.74 -7.66 38.26
C TYR A 660 -15.01 -8.59 39.23
N ASP A 661 -13.79 -8.96 38.90
CA ASP A 661 -13.03 -9.96 39.66
C ASP A 661 -11.61 -9.49 40.02
N THR A 662 -10.82 -10.39 40.59
CA THR A 662 -9.50 -10.03 41.14
C THR A 662 -8.54 -9.61 40.04
N ALA A 663 -8.74 -10.05 38.80
CA ALA A 663 -7.90 -9.63 37.68
C ALA A 663 -8.10 -8.15 37.34
N ASP A 664 -9.34 -7.65 37.45
CA ASP A 664 -9.64 -6.23 37.26
C ASP A 664 -9.03 -5.37 38.39
N ALA A 665 -9.15 -5.83 39.63
CA ALA A 665 -8.60 -5.13 40.78
C ALA A 665 -7.06 -5.12 40.73
N ASP A 666 -6.43 -6.26 40.44
CA ASP A 666 -4.98 -6.38 40.27
C ASP A 666 -4.49 -5.50 39.11
N ALA A 667 -5.23 -5.44 37.99
CA ALA A 667 -4.89 -4.59 36.85
C ALA A 667 -4.86 -3.10 37.24
N LEU A 668 -5.85 -2.63 37.99
CA LEU A 668 -5.90 -1.24 38.45
C LEU A 668 -4.83 -0.93 39.51
N VAL A 669 -4.62 -1.83 40.48
CA VAL A 669 -3.55 -1.70 41.50
C VAL A 669 -2.17 -1.69 40.85
N GLY A 670 -1.89 -2.64 39.95
CA GLY A 670 -0.61 -2.70 39.26
C GLY A 670 -0.34 -1.50 38.35
N MET A 671 -1.38 -0.82 37.86
CA MET A 671 -1.25 0.44 37.14
C MET A 671 -0.86 1.59 38.09
N LEU A 672 -1.48 1.68 39.26
CA LEU A 672 -1.20 2.71 40.27
C LEU A 672 0.21 2.57 40.86
N THR A 673 0.68 1.34 41.04
CA THR A 673 2.01 1.05 41.60
C THR A 673 3.13 1.09 40.54
N GLY A 674 2.77 1.22 39.26
CA GLY A 674 3.72 1.24 38.15
C GLY A 674 4.34 -0.11 37.80
N VAL A 675 3.84 -1.20 38.40
CA VAL A 675 4.21 -2.59 38.06
C VAL A 675 3.79 -2.93 36.62
N PHE A 676 2.67 -2.39 36.16
CA PHE A 676 2.29 -2.40 34.75
C PHE A 676 2.80 -1.14 34.03
N THR A 677 4.01 -1.18 33.46
CA THR A 677 4.52 -0.05 32.66
C THR A 677 3.82 -0.01 31.29
N SER A 678 3.04 1.04 31.00
CA SER A 678 2.55 1.31 29.65
C SER A 678 3.50 2.23 28.88
N SER A 679 3.84 1.89 27.63
CA SER A 679 4.60 2.77 26.73
C SER A 679 3.70 3.64 25.83
N SER A 680 2.40 3.73 26.15
CA SER A 680 1.39 4.40 25.33
C SER A 680 0.30 5.04 26.19
N TYR A 681 0.10 6.35 26.01
CA TYR A 681 -0.91 7.20 26.66
C TYR A 681 -2.36 6.67 26.59
N SER A 682 -2.66 5.73 25.68
CA SER A 682 -3.98 5.11 25.51
C SER A 682 -4.29 4.01 26.52
N THR A 683 -3.27 3.41 27.13
CA THR A 683 -3.46 2.33 28.11
C THR A 683 -3.78 2.92 29.47
N GLU A 684 -3.17 4.04 29.88
CA GLU A 684 -3.45 4.66 31.18
C GLU A 684 -4.92 5.15 31.26
N GLN A 685 -5.45 5.75 30.20
CA GLN A 685 -6.84 6.21 30.16
C GLN A 685 -7.87 5.08 30.36
N MET A 686 -7.47 3.81 30.27
CA MET A 686 -8.35 2.67 30.54
C MET A 686 -8.72 2.54 32.02
N PHE A 687 -7.84 2.99 32.92
CA PHE A 687 -7.95 2.86 34.37
C PHE A 687 -8.54 4.10 35.06
N ASP A 688 -8.76 5.20 34.34
CA ASP A 688 -9.51 6.39 34.80
C ASP A 688 -11.00 6.05 34.84
N VAL A 689 -11.39 5.29 35.86
CA VAL A 689 -12.79 4.91 36.01
C VAL A 689 -13.62 6.08 36.48
N ASN A 690 -13.08 7.08 37.18
CA ASN A 690 -13.85 8.20 37.73
C ASN A 690 -14.13 9.33 36.70
N PHE A 691 -13.46 9.30 35.54
CA PHE A 691 -13.55 10.23 34.41
C PHE A 691 -13.01 11.64 34.66
N ASP A 692 -12.09 11.83 35.60
CA ASP A 692 -11.44 13.12 35.86
C ASP A 692 -10.14 13.34 35.07
N ARG A 693 -9.77 12.37 34.22
CA ARG A 693 -8.58 12.34 33.35
C ARG A 693 -7.26 12.13 34.09
N VAL A 694 -7.33 11.69 35.34
CA VAL A 694 -6.20 11.27 36.14
C VAL A 694 -6.44 9.82 36.53
N VAL A 695 -5.40 8.99 36.54
CA VAL A 695 -5.46 7.65 37.12
C VAL A 695 -4.80 7.74 38.48
N ASP A 696 -5.60 7.73 39.54
CA ASP A 696 -5.10 7.81 40.91
C ASP A 696 -5.95 6.99 41.90
N HIS A 697 -5.67 7.10 43.20
CA HIS A 697 -6.40 6.32 44.21
C HIS A 697 -7.90 6.65 44.28
N GLN A 698 -8.36 7.74 43.67
CA GLN A 698 -9.78 8.05 43.53
C GLN A 698 -10.46 7.08 42.54
N ASP A 699 -9.73 6.59 41.53
CA ASP A 699 -10.20 5.54 40.63
C ASP A 699 -10.34 4.20 41.33
N LEU A 700 -9.33 3.82 42.13
CA LEU A 700 -9.44 2.62 42.96
C LEU A 700 -10.64 2.72 43.92
N HIS A 701 -10.86 3.89 44.52
CA HIS A 701 -12.02 4.11 45.38
C HIS A 701 -13.35 3.96 44.65
N VAL A 702 -13.49 4.57 43.48
CA VAL A 702 -14.69 4.45 42.64
C VAL A 702 -14.88 3.00 42.18
N TRP A 703 -13.81 2.31 41.81
CA TRP A 703 -13.86 0.91 41.41
C TRP A 703 -14.37 0.03 42.55
N VAL A 704 -13.78 0.12 43.74
CA VAL A 704 -14.18 -0.68 44.91
C VAL A 704 -15.60 -0.35 45.36
N LYS A 705 -15.96 0.94 45.50
CA LYS A 705 -17.23 1.35 46.15
C LYS A 705 -18.42 1.48 45.22
N GLU A 706 -18.20 1.90 43.99
CA GLU A 706 -19.29 2.21 43.07
C GLU A 706 -19.46 1.16 41.98
N ILE A 707 -18.36 0.54 41.54
CA ILE A 707 -18.35 -0.44 40.43
C ILE A 707 -18.48 -1.87 40.96
N ALA A 708 -17.44 -2.40 41.60
CA ALA A 708 -17.42 -3.74 42.19
C ALA A 708 -18.35 -3.84 43.41
N LYS A 709 -18.62 -2.69 44.06
CA LYS A 709 -19.46 -2.58 45.26
C LYS A 709 -19.04 -3.56 46.35
N THR A 710 -17.77 -3.48 46.71
CA THR A 710 -17.15 -4.29 47.75
C THR A 710 -16.42 -3.43 48.80
N TRP A 711 -15.73 -4.10 49.72
CA TRP A 711 -14.94 -3.51 50.79
C TRP A 711 -13.46 -3.54 50.43
N TYR A 712 -12.73 -2.51 50.87
CA TYR A 712 -11.29 -2.67 51.01
C TYR A 712 -11.06 -3.78 52.03
N GLY A 713 -10.26 -4.78 51.68
CA GLY A 713 -10.11 -5.99 52.49
C GLY A 713 -10.70 -7.26 51.87
N ASP A 714 -11.63 -7.15 50.92
CA ASP A 714 -12.21 -8.29 50.20
C ASP A 714 -11.24 -8.76 49.10
N ALA A 715 -10.34 -9.68 49.46
CA ALA A 715 -9.23 -10.10 48.62
C ALA A 715 -9.69 -11.02 47.48
N ASN A 716 -10.75 -11.79 47.70
CA ASN A 716 -11.27 -12.75 46.72
C ASN A 716 -12.49 -12.22 45.94
N LEU A 717 -12.94 -11.01 46.26
CA LEU A 717 -14.07 -10.30 45.65
C LEU A 717 -15.39 -11.06 45.73
N ASP A 718 -15.62 -11.81 46.81
CA ASP A 718 -16.91 -12.49 47.07
C ASP A 718 -18.00 -11.54 47.59
N GLY A 719 -17.64 -10.26 47.78
CA GLY A 719 -18.46 -9.17 48.26
C GLY A 719 -18.36 -8.97 49.77
N ARG A 720 -17.53 -9.72 50.50
CA ARG A 720 -17.40 -9.62 51.97
C ARG A 720 -15.94 -9.43 52.33
N PHE A 721 -15.71 -8.61 53.37
CA PHE A 721 -14.41 -8.59 54.04
C PHE A 721 -14.53 -9.35 55.35
N ASP A 722 -13.97 -10.57 55.41
CA ASP A 722 -13.98 -11.42 56.59
C ASP A 722 -12.68 -12.20 56.80
N SER A 723 -12.69 -13.16 57.73
CA SER A 723 -11.50 -13.94 58.07
C SER A 723 -10.93 -14.76 56.91
N SER A 724 -11.73 -15.08 55.88
CA SER A 724 -11.28 -15.85 54.72
C SER A 724 -10.32 -15.04 53.85
N ASP A 725 -10.60 -13.75 53.63
CA ASP A 725 -9.73 -12.83 52.91
C ASP A 725 -8.38 -12.69 53.58
N LEU A 726 -8.39 -12.46 54.91
CA LEU A 726 -7.17 -12.36 55.70
C LEU A 726 -6.34 -13.64 55.60
N VAL A 727 -6.99 -14.79 55.67
CA VAL A 727 -6.32 -16.09 55.52
C VAL A 727 -5.71 -16.25 54.13
N ASP A 728 -6.36 -15.78 53.07
CA ASP A 728 -5.86 -15.92 51.70
C ASP A 728 -4.69 -14.97 51.41
N VAL A 729 -4.74 -13.71 51.86
CA VAL A 729 -3.60 -12.79 51.71
C VAL A 729 -2.40 -13.20 52.57
N PHE A 730 -2.59 -13.73 53.79
CA PHE A 730 -1.47 -14.23 54.60
C PHE A 730 -0.84 -15.51 54.04
N LYS A 731 -1.56 -16.31 53.24
CA LYS A 731 -0.97 -17.46 52.54
C LYS A 731 -0.09 -17.05 51.37
N ALA A 732 -0.26 -15.84 50.83
CA ALA A 732 0.55 -15.33 49.73
C ALA A 732 2.02 -15.07 50.15
N ASP A 733 2.30 -15.03 51.47
CA ASP A 733 3.65 -14.87 52.06
C ASP A 733 4.34 -13.55 51.66
N VAL A 734 3.54 -12.50 51.41
CA VAL A 734 4.01 -11.13 51.04
C VAL A 734 3.80 -10.09 52.15
N TYR A 735 3.35 -10.50 53.35
CA TYR A 735 3.11 -9.56 54.45
C TYR A 735 4.41 -9.15 55.15
N GLU A 736 4.74 -7.86 55.13
CA GLU A 736 5.93 -7.28 55.80
C GLU A 736 7.23 -8.06 55.46
N ASP A 737 7.36 -8.53 54.21
CA ASP A 737 8.45 -9.39 53.75
C ASP A 737 9.72 -8.62 53.35
N ASN A 738 9.63 -7.29 53.26
CA ASN A 738 10.66 -6.35 52.78
C ASN A 738 11.03 -6.52 51.30
N ILE A 739 10.08 -6.90 50.44
CA ILE A 739 10.25 -6.95 48.99
C ILE A 739 9.32 -5.93 48.31
N ASP A 740 9.86 -4.76 47.99
CA ASP A 740 9.11 -3.67 47.35
C ASP A 740 8.41 -4.11 46.04
N GLY A 741 7.10 -3.85 45.92
CA GLY A 741 6.32 -3.98 44.69
C GLY A 741 5.90 -5.40 44.32
N ASN A 742 5.86 -6.33 45.28
CA ASN A 742 5.50 -7.73 45.04
C ASN A 742 4.05 -8.10 45.43
N ALA A 743 3.27 -7.14 45.92
CA ALA A 743 1.86 -7.33 46.26
C ALA A 743 0.93 -6.71 45.21
N MET A 744 -0.27 -7.29 45.09
CA MET A 744 -1.41 -6.80 44.31
C MET A 744 -2.69 -6.93 45.17
N TRP A 745 -3.85 -6.57 44.63
CA TRP A 745 -5.12 -6.60 45.37
C TRP A 745 -5.40 -7.97 46.01
N GLY A 746 -5.28 -9.04 45.21
CA GLY A 746 -5.55 -10.40 45.67
C GLY A 746 -4.55 -10.93 46.71
N THR A 747 -3.40 -10.28 46.86
CA THR A 747 -2.37 -10.64 47.84
C THR A 747 -2.23 -9.63 48.98
N GLY A 748 -3.09 -8.60 49.04
CA GLY A 748 -3.24 -7.73 50.19
C GLY A 748 -2.89 -6.25 50.00
N ASP A 749 -2.46 -5.81 48.81
CA ASP A 749 -2.18 -4.38 48.52
C ASP A 749 -3.49 -3.64 48.24
N TRP A 750 -4.10 -3.11 49.30
CA TRP A 750 -5.42 -2.47 49.26
C TRP A 750 -5.33 -0.94 49.26
N ASP A 751 -4.18 -0.36 49.58
CA ASP A 751 -3.94 1.06 49.36
C ASP A 751 -3.15 1.39 48.09
N ALA A 752 -2.72 0.37 47.34
CA ALA A 752 -2.02 0.45 46.06
C ALA A 752 -0.66 1.15 46.13
N ASP A 753 0.11 0.85 47.18
CA ASP A 753 1.50 1.32 47.34
C ASP A 753 2.54 0.30 46.86
N GLY A 754 2.11 -0.92 46.52
CA GLY A 754 2.92 -1.99 45.97
C GLY A 754 3.31 -3.08 46.97
N ASP A 755 3.03 -2.89 48.26
CA ASP A 755 3.45 -3.78 49.35
C ASP A 755 2.26 -4.18 50.21
N PHE A 756 2.25 -5.41 50.77
CA PHE A 756 1.25 -5.79 51.76
C PHE A 756 1.79 -5.54 53.18
N THR A 757 1.35 -4.47 53.80
CA THR A 757 1.85 -4.04 55.12
C THR A 757 0.73 -3.87 56.14
N SER A 758 1.10 -3.51 57.37
CA SER A 758 0.13 -3.02 58.35
C SER A 758 -0.66 -1.79 57.88
N GLY A 759 -0.18 -1.04 56.88
CA GLY A 759 -0.89 0.06 56.22
C GLY A 759 -2.19 -0.37 55.53
N ASP A 760 -2.13 -1.45 54.74
CA ASP A 760 -3.28 -2.03 54.04
C ASP A 760 -4.34 -2.55 54.98
N LEU A 761 -3.91 -3.25 56.04
CA LEU A 761 -4.81 -3.71 57.09
C LEU A 761 -5.52 -2.50 57.72
N VAL A 762 -4.79 -1.43 58.03
CA VAL A 762 -5.38 -0.20 58.54
C VAL A 762 -6.36 0.41 57.53
N LYS A 763 -6.04 0.45 56.24
CA LYS A 763 -6.93 0.93 55.17
C LYS A 763 -8.23 0.13 55.12
N ALA A 764 -8.15 -1.20 55.09
CA ALA A 764 -9.30 -2.10 55.06
C ALA A 764 -10.16 -2.00 56.33
N PHE A 765 -9.55 -1.90 57.52
CA PHE A 765 -10.30 -1.72 58.75
C PHE A 765 -10.89 -0.32 58.91
N GLN A 766 -10.24 0.73 58.38
CA GLN A 766 -10.78 2.10 58.35
C GLN A 766 -11.99 2.22 57.44
N ASP A 767 -12.04 1.44 56.36
CA ASP A 767 -13.21 1.32 55.49
C ASP A 767 -14.43 0.72 56.23
N GLY A 768 -14.19 -0.01 57.31
CA GLY A 768 -15.20 -0.42 58.30
C GLY A 768 -16.06 -1.62 57.90
N GLY A 769 -15.67 -2.34 56.84
CA GLY A 769 -16.43 -3.45 56.26
C GLY A 769 -16.30 -4.81 56.96
N TYR A 770 -15.35 -4.95 57.89
CA TYR A 770 -15.04 -6.25 58.51
C TYR A 770 -16.26 -6.83 59.23
N GLU A 771 -16.68 -8.03 58.80
CA GLU A 771 -17.88 -8.74 59.28
C GLU A 771 -19.21 -7.96 59.16
N GLN A 772 -19.27 -6.89 58.35
CA GLN A 772 -20.52 -6.15 58.10
C GLN A 772 -21.41 -6.80 57.02
N GLY A 773 -20.92 -7.84 56.34
CA GLY A 773 -21.60 -8.48 55.21
C GLY A 773 -21.46 -7.71 53.90
N ALA A 774 -22.06 -8.23 52.83
CA ALA A 774 -21.93 -7.62 51.52
C ALA A 774 -22.59 -6.24 51.45
N LEU A 775 -21.91 -5.28 50.79
CA LEU A 775 -22.54 -4.02 50.41
C LEU A 775 -23.78 -4.37 49.58
N VAL A 776 -24.95 -3.96 50.06
CA VAL A 776 -26.23 -4.36 49.48
C VAL A 776 -26.22 -4.04 47.98
N ALA A 777 -26.15 -5.09 47.15
CA ALA A 777 -26.60 -5.01 45.78
C ALA A 777 -28.07 -4.62 45.85
N LEU A 778 -28.41 -3.37 45.49
CA LEU A 778 -29.73 -3.13 44.95
C LEU A 778 -29.81 -4.04 43.73
N ASN A 779 -30.46 -5.19 43.92
CA ASN A 779 -30.82 -6.07 42.83
C ASN A 779 -31.32 -5.19 41.68
N PRO A 780 -30.82 -5.38 40.45
CA PRO A 780 -31.40 -4.69 39.31
C PRO A 780 -32.91 -4.89 39.40
N VAL A 781 -33.64 -3.76 39.45
CA VAL A 781 -35.10 -3.78 39.39
C VAL A 781 -35.45 -4.70 38.22
N PRO A 782 -36.17 -5.82 38.43
CA PRO A 782 -36.60 -6.61 37.30
C PRO A 782 -37.44 -5.68 36.43
N GLU A 783 -37.02 -5.45 35.19
CA GLU A 783 -37.84 -4.72 34.24
C GLU A 783 -39.24 -5.37 34.24
N PRO A 784 -40.33 -4.58 34.30
CA PRO A 784 -41.66 -5.15 34.32
C PRO A 784 -41.84 -5.94 33.04
N SER A 785 -42.08 -7.25 33.17
CA SER A 785 -42.39 -8.13 32.06
C SER A 785 -43.48 -7.50 31.19
N ALA A 786 -43.33 -7.64 29.87
CA ALA A 786 -44.13 -7.01 28.80
C ALA A 786 -45.66 -7.11 28.93
N SER A 787 -46.16 -7.87 29.91
CA SER A 787 -47.56 -8.01 30.28
C SER A 787 -48.17 -6.77 30.97
N VAL A 788 -47.38 -5.90 31.62
CA VAL A 788 -47.92 -4.68 32.28
C VAL A 788 -48.06 -3.50 31.32
N ALA A 789 -47.21 -3.41 30.29
CA ALA A 789 -47.31 -2.39 29.24
C ALA A 789 -48.57 -2.58 28.35
N ALA A 790 -49.03 -3.81 28.15
CA ALA A 790 -50.24 -4.11 27.38
C ALA A 790 -51.53 -3.63 28.07
N ILE A 791 -51.56 -3.59 29.41
CA ILE A 791 -52.73 -3.13 30.18
C ILE A 791 -52.78 -1.59 30.24
N LEU A 792 -51.62 -0.90 30.25
CA LEU A 792 -51.54 0.56 30.20
C LEU A 792 -51.83 1.13 28.80
N LEU A 793 -51.48 0.43 27.71
CA LEU A 793 -51.83 0.84 26.35
C LEU A 793 -53.32 0.63 26.01
N ALA A 794 -53.98 -0.38 26.58
CA ALA A 794 -55.43 -0.57 26.45
C ALA A 794 -56.24 0.52 27.19
N ALA A 795 -55.74 1.03 28.33
CA ALA A 795 -56.38 2.12 29.07
C ALA A 795 -56.22 3.50 28.41
N ILE A 796 -55.16 3.72 27.64
CA ILE A 796 -54.94 4.98 26.89
C ILE A 796 -55.76 5.00 25.58
N CYS A 797 -55.98 3.84 24.94
CA CYS A 797 -56.86 3.74 23.77
C CYS A 797 -58.37 3.80 24.12
N PHE A 798 -58.79 3.41 25.33
CA PHE A 798 -60.19 3.52 25.76
C PHE A 798 -60.58 4.93 26.27
N ASN A 799 -59.61 5.79 26.61
CA ASN A 799 -59.86 7.17 27.07
C ASN A 799 -59.80 8.25 25.97
N ARG A 800 -59.41 7.91 24.73
CA ARG A 800 -59.40 8.86 23.60
C ARG A 800 -60.70 8.91 22.77
N THR A 801 -61.70 8.08 23.05
CA THR A 801 -63.02 8.13 22.39
C THR A 801 -64.16 8.67 23.28
N ARG A 802 -63.91 9.12 24.52
CA ARG A 802 -64.95 9.68 25.42
C ARG A 802 -64.53 10.86 26.31
N ARG A 803 -63.91 11.88 25.73
CA ARG A 803 -64.09 13.31 26.11
C ARG A 803 -64.04 14.11 24.79
N ARG A 804 -65.13 14.13 24.02
CA ARG A 804 -66.24 15.11 24.04
C ARG A 804 -65.78 16.57 24.00
N GLY A 805 -66.30 17.31 23.03
CA GLY A 805 -66.32 18.77 23.03
C GLY A 805 -66.24 19.31 21.62
#